data_AF-A0A4Y7N2R7-F1
#
_entry.id   AF-A0A4Y7N2R7-F1
#
_cell.length_a   1.000
_cell.length_b   1.000
_cell.length_c   1.000
_cell.angle_alpha   90.00
_cell.angle_beta   90.00
_cell.angle_gamma   90.00
#
_symmetry.space_group_name_H-M   'P 1'
#
loop_
_entity.id
_entity.type
_entity.pdbx_description
1 polymer ?
#
loop_
_entity_poly.entity_id
_entity_poly.type
_entity_poly.pdbx_seq_one_letter_code
_entity_poly.pdbx_strand_id
1 'polypeptide(L)'
;MLQFTKIDEESSIEGYFCSKKKVLFLYSYNIYDTNTLAMLDKHEDTLFEKGFLHYFSNLRDTSTRHLLFLFLVSHICVVTNASSSFDLNYIQLFKTLDSVRTKLQGSIAEVLKTVPGLPKDWLTLGRLCSPRVLFYFEQRPPVLDENLKSLQHLMEDQIYRLLRKCRVITNVCTNSLFAIPSNQEFVFFKPRQQDRFTFLLELLNDTFEIGNECPSDFREFLSQHIILAQTEGFSDNVGRHVGPSIFVLPPARVWFDAAFKLFDFFTNSPANSLKGFQLLRSILDVEGQFSEARCLKVLPLALAAYQENLPSHYSSQYHENKKTQAKALLSSHGRGPAVQKFLGRLDTECDRFWRNGRRMCEFPSIIGNPCIQPVHRVHAEENSDSKLPVLPHMSGVRYVSACSCGRRQANREDPYDVEYANYGFYRLIEEECCGRLRHVTFPIFKPSSDHFEPANLKGASKSMHFARDVEKLITGTEDLSLGPDENEFPALSVDHLSQVAADDHEESQTSLGKGEATEAIDEDNIMEIAGTHELPAVSTKDFSTTEYLPCMLHVNSPSGILPRYSSWSLVCLGSSSLYSHNAGLSDQPGFLAGSGFLLPWDIPVRLQHNESNGLDGRRAHNLGYSGKGKRVKQGQHEFTVKIFIGVEYECPRGHRFMSSSPGRILKATGAGLVKDSAQLITQNDVPLYLPCPCPYNRGGKALIAQLMRLHVVTPKAAVHVTIDPKVRPAPPPCPEFVTGFTEPIQLSPSSYWILRFPYVYEDENQIYTHPKENARAAQHGYLLKGTCGVMEFANE
;
A
#
# COMPACT_ATOMS: atom_id res chain seq x y z
N MET A 1 -61.59 -3.71 2.65
CA MET A 1 -60.14 -3.96 2.49
C MET A 1 -59.90 -4.43 1.08
N LEU A 2 -59.01 -3.79 0.33
CA LEU A 2 -58.43 -4.36 -0.88
C LEU A 2 -57.04 -4.88 -0.49
N GLN A 3 -56.70 -6.11 -0.87
CA GLN A 3 -55.34 -6.60 -0.70
C GLN A 3 -54.46 -5.94 -1.76
N PHE A 4 -53.55 -5.06 -1.33
CA PHE A 4 -52.38 -4.74 -2.13
C PHE A 4 -51.52 -5.99 -2.21
N THR A 5 -51.67 -6.75 -3.29
CA THR A 5 -50.64 -7.71 -3.71
C THR A 5 -49.33 -6.95 -3.90
N LYS A 6 -48.23 -7.47 -3.35
CA LYS A 6 -46.91 -6.99 -3.73
C LYS A 6 -46.74 -7.19 -5.23
N ILE A 7 -46.59 -6.10 -5.96
CA ILE A 7 -46.10 -6.11 -7.33
C ILE A 7 -44.61 -5.82 -7.21
N ASP A 8 -43.80 -6.88 -7.21
CA ASP A 8 -42.33 -6.78 -7.29
C ASP A 8 -41.87 -6.60 -8.76
N GLU A 9 -42.80 -6.33 -9.69
CA GLU A 9 -42.54 -6.10 -11.12
C GLU A 9 -42.43 -4.59 -11.43
N GLU A 10 -41.25 -4.18 -11.93
CA GLU A 10 -40.87 -2.79 -12.22
C GLU A 10 -41.74 -2.07 -13.27
N SER A 11 -42.47 -2.84 -14.09
CA SER A 11 -43.53 -2.40 -15.00
C SER A 11 -44.42 -3.59 -15.29
N SER A 12 -45.74 -3.39 -15.37
CA SER A 12 -46.72 -4.47 -15.55
C SER A 12 -47.87 -4.03 -16.47
N ILE A 13 -48.78 -4.97 -16.77
CA ILE A 13 -50.02 -4.71 -17.53
C ILE A 13 -51.20 -5.38 -16.82
N GLU A 14 -52.11 -4.59 -16.27
CA GLU A 14 -53.38 -5.09 -15.73
C GLU A 14 -54.46 -5.18 -16.83
N GLY A 15 -55.29 -6.21 -16.74
CA GLY A 15 -56.36 -6.49 -17.70
C GLY A 15 -57.74 -6.65 -17.07
N TYR A 16 -58.72 -5.88 -17.53
CA TYR A 16 -60.10 -5.94 -17.05
C TYR A 16 -61.10 -6.21 -18.19
N PHE A 17 -61.74 -7.39 -18.17
CA PHE A 17 -62.71 -7.80 -19.19
C PHE A 17 -64.15 -7.41 -18.82
N CYS A 18 -64.68 -6.39 -19.49
CA CYS A 18 -66.06 -5.96 -19.34
C CYS A 18 -67.01 -6.82 -20.19
N SER A 19 -67.41 -7.99 -19.66
CA SER A 19 -68.28 -8.94 -20.38
C SER A 19 -69.62 -8.35 -20.86
N LYS A 20 -70.15 -7.28 -20.22
CA LYS A 20 -71.37 -6.58 -20.68
C LYS A 20 -71.16 -5.79 -21.98
N LYS A 21 -69.96 -5.27 -22.22
CA LYS A 21 -69.60 -4.51 -23.44
C LYS A 21 -68.80 -5.33 -24.45
N LYS A 22 -68.34 -6.54 -24.07
CA LYS A 22 -67.34 -7.34 -24.82
C LYS A 22 -66.04 -6.56 -25.10
N VAL A 23 -65.62 -5.74 -24.14
CA VAL A 23 -64.39 -4.93 -24.22
C VAL A 23 -63.40 -5.41 -23.16
N LEU A 24 -62.16 -5.70 -23.58
CA LEU A 24 -61.02 -5.86 -22.69
C LEU A 24 -60.32 -4.51 -22.56
N PHE A 25 -60.17 -4.02 -21.34
CA PHE A 25 -59.31 -2.88 -21.03
C PHE A 25 -57.95 -3.41 -20.60
N LEU A 26 -56.88 -2.80 -21.11
CA LEU A 26 -55.50 -3.05 -20.69
C LEU A 26 -54.92 -1.72 -20.20
N TYR A 27 -54.27 -1.73 -19.05
CA TYR A 27 -53.62 -0.57 -18.46
C TYR A 27 -52.19 -0.96 -18.06
N SER A 28 -51.19 -0.17 -18.45
CA SER A 28 -49.78 -0.49 -18.16
C SER A 28 -49.20 0.46 -17.13
N TYR A 29 -48.84 -0.11 -15.98
CA TYR A 29 -48.00 0.54 -14.99
C TYR A 29 -46.57 0.59 -15.53
N ASN A 30 -46.01 1.79 -15.59
CA ASN A 30 -44.78 2.07 -16.29
C ASN A 30 -43.96 3.15 -15.56
N ILE A 31 -42.70 3.32 -15.97
CA ILE A 31 -41.76 4.20 -15.27
C ILE A 31 -42.07 5.70 -15.39
N TYR A 32 -42.98 6.10 -16.28
CA TYR A 32 -43.43 7.49 -16.43
C TYR A 32 -44.59 7.84 -15.49
N ASP A 33 -45.21 6.87 -14.81
CA ASP A 33 -46.24 7.13 -13.80
C ASP A 33 -45.61 7.63 -12.51
N THR A 34 -46.08 8.77 -11.97
CA THR A 34 -45.51 9.41 -10.76
C THR A 34 -45.44 8.48 -9.57
N ASN A 35 -46.41 7.57 -9.41
CA ASN A 35 -46.43 6.58 -8.32
C ASN A 35 -45.30 5.56 -8.45
N THR A 36 -45.03 5.07 -9.67
CA THR A 36 -43.93 4.12 -9.95
C THR A 36 -42.58 4.81 -9.74
N LEU A 37 -42.43 6.03 -10.25
CA LEU A 37 -41.22 6.84 -10.09
C LEU A 37 -40.92 7.11 -8.61
N ALA A 38 -41.94 7.40 -7.79
CA ALA A 38 -41.81 7.60 -6.34
C ALA A 38 -41.50 6.30 -5.56
N MET A 39 -41.58 5.11 -6.16
CA MET A 39 -41.11 3.88 -5.51
C MET A 39 -39.63 3.58 -5.76
N LEU A 40 -38.97 4.25 -6.71
CA LEU A 40 -37.52 4.08 -6.97
C LEU A 40 -36.66 4.38 -5.72
N ASP A 41 -37.11 5.31 -4.89
CA ASP A 41 -36.49 5.73 -3.63
C ASP A 41 -36.25 4.53 -2.67
N LYS A 42 -37.06 3.47 -2.79
CA LYS A 42 -36.95 2.24 -1.98
C LYS A 42 -35.89 1.25 -2.47
N HIS A 43 -35.19 1.57 -3.56
CA HIS A 43 -34.19 0.72 -4.24
C HIS A 43 -32.80 1.36 -4.23
N GLU A 44 -32.50 2.17 -3.20
CA GLU A 44 -31.28 2.96 -3.04
C GLU A 44 -29.98 2.15 -3.20
N ASP A 45 -29.86 0.96 -2.59
CA ASP A 45 -28.69 0.08 -2.70
C ASP A 45 -28.34 -0.24 -4.17
N THR A 46 -29.35 -0.68 -4.93
CA THR A 46 -29.21 -1.00 -6.37
C THR A 46 -28.94 0.22 -7.25
N LEU A 47 -29.43 1.40 -6.85
CA LEU A 47 -29.12 2.69 -7.51
C LEU A 47 -27.66 3.10 -7.26
N PHE A 48 -27.13 2.81 -6.07
CA PHE A 48 -25.76 3.08 -5.68
C PHE A 48 -24.76 2.14 -6.39
N GLU A 49 -25.00 0.82 -6.39
CA GLU A 49 -24.11 -0.16 -7.04
C GLU A 49 -23.96 0.05 -8.55
N LYS A 50 -25.08 0.25 -9.26
CA LYS A 50 -25.14 0.17 -10.74
C LYS A 50 -25.30 1.53 -11.41
N GLY A 51 -25.61 2.57 -10.63
CA GLY A 51 -25.85 3.93 -11.09
C GLY A 51 -27.25 4.11 -11.69
N PHE A 52 -27.92 5.18 -11.29
CA PHE A 52 -29.27 5.57 -11.73
C PHE A 52 -29.51 5.38 -13.24
N LEU A 53 -28.61 5.87 -14.10
CA LEU A 53 -28.79 5.83 -15.56
C LEU A 53 -28.83 4.40 -16.12
N HIS A 54 -28.06 3.45 -15.55
CA HIS A 54 -28.11 2.07 -16.01
C HIS A 54 -29.44 1.40 -15.65
N TYR A 55 -29.89 1.59 -14.41
CA TYR A 55 -31.17 1.07 -13.93
C TYR A 55 -32.35 1.69 -14.69
N PHE A 56 -32.39 3.01 -14.80
CA PHE A 56 -33.41 3.76 -15.55
C PHE A 56 -33.45 3.41 -17.05
N SER A 57 -32.30 3.08 -17.66
CA SER A 57 -32.23 2.58 -19.03
C SER A 57 -32.89 1.19 -19.17
N ASN A 58 -32.65 0.27 -18.23
CA ASN A 58 -33.32 -1.04 -18.21
C ASN A 58 -34.84 -0.90 -17.95
N LEU A 59 -35.25 -0.05 -16.99
CA LEU A 59 -36.67 0.24 -16.69
C LEU A 59 -37.42 0.78 -17.93
N ARG A 60 -36.75 1.62 -18.73
CA ARG A 60 -37.27 2.13 -20.00
C ARG A 60 -37.33 1.05 -21.10
N ASP A 61 -36.41 0.09 -21.13
CA ASP A 61 -36.46 -1.05 -22.06
C ASP A 61 -37.70 -1.91 -21.78
N THR A 62 -37.91 -2.30 -20.52
CA THR A 62 -39.12 -3.03 -20.06
C THR A 62 -40.40 -2.26 -20.35
N SER A 63 -40.49 -0.99 -19.93
CA SER A 63 -41.67 -0.15 -20.18
C SER A 63 -41.96 0.00 -21.69
N THR A 64 -40.93 0.16 -22.53
CA THR A 64 -41.12 0.32 -23.99
C THR A 64 -41.52 -0.99 -24.67
N ARG A 65 -41.12 -2.16 -24.14
CA ARG A 65 -41.61 -3.48 -24.60
C ARG A 65 -43.09 -3.66 -24.28
N HIS A 66 -43.52 -3.32 -23.06
CA HIS A 66 -44.93 -3.40 -22.67
C HIS A 66 -45.81 -2.45 -23.52
N LEU A 67 -45.34 -1.23 -23.79
CA LEU A 67 -46.01 -0.33 -24.74
C LEU A 67 -46.07 -0.91 -26.16
N LEU A 68 -44.98 -1.49 -26.67
CA LEU A 68 -44.97 -2.12 -28.00
C LEU A 68 -45.95 -3.30 -28.09
N PHE A 69 -46.01 -4.13 -27.06
CA PHE A 69 -47.00 -5.21 -26.93
C PHE A 69 -48.43 -4.65 -27.03
N LEU A 70 -48.77 -3.60 -26.26
CA LEU A 70 -50.09 -2.97 -26.31
C LEU A 70 -50.46 -2.48 -27.72
N PHE A 71 -49.52 -1.87 -28.46
CA PHE A 71 -49.73 -1.41 -29.85
C PHE A 71 -49.92 -2.56 -30.87
N LEU A 72 -49.64 -3.82 -30.50
CA LEU A 72 -49.85 -4.99 -31.36
C LEU A 72 -51.16 -5.73 -31.06
N VAL A 73 -51.59 -5.76 -29.78
CA VAL A 73 -52.75 -6.54 -29.31
C VAL A 73 -54.03 -5.71 -29.07
N SER A 74 -53.98 -4.38 -29.20
CA SER A 74 -55.13 -3.48 -29.00
C SER A 74 -55.73 -3.00 -30.32
N HIS A 75 -57.03 -2.65 -30.29
CA HIS A 75 -57.69 -1.91 -31.38
C HIS A 75 -57.65 -0.39 -31.15
N ILE A 76 -57.82 0.05 -29.90
CA ILE A 76 -57.83 1.47 -29.50
C ILE A 76 -56.80 1.64 -28.38
N CYS A 77 -55.95 2.66 -28.48
CA CYS A 77 -55.00 3.03 -27.46
C CYS A 77 -55.33 4.45 -26.99
N VAL A 78 -55.57 4.64 -25.68
CA VAL A 78 -55.75 5.98 -25.10
C VAL A 78 -54.43 6.41 -24.47
N VAL A 79 -53.88 7.54 -24.92
CA VAL A 79 -52.67 8.14 -24.36
C VAL A 79 -53.10 9.27 -23.42
N THR A 80 -52.70 9.19 -22.15
CA THR A 80 -53.06 10.12 -21.10
C THR A 80 -51.95 11.14 -20.84
N ASN A 81 -52.25 12.42 -21.00
CA ASN A 81 -51.36 13.54 -20.72
C ASN A 81 -51.80 14.23 -19.42
N ALA A 82 -50.92 14.32 -18.42
CA ALA A 82 -51.22 15.02 -17.17
C ALA A 82 -51.31 16.55 -17.34
N SER A 83 -50.61 17.12 -18.33
CA SER A 83 -50.68 18.54 -18.69
C SER A 83 -51.82 18.81 -19.68
N SER A 84 -52.01 20.08 -20.02
CA SER A 84 -52.90 20.55 -21.09
C SER A 84 -52.23 20.65 -22.47
N SER A 85 -51.05 20.04 -22.63
CA SER A 85 -50.17 20.19 -23.79
C SER A 85 -49.67 18.83 -24.31
N PHE A 86 -49.48 18.73 -25.62
CA PHE A 86 -48.94 17.51 -26.24
C PHE A 86 -47.43 17.39 -25.97
N ASP A 87 -47.00 16.30 -25.31
CA ASP A 87 -45.58 16.05 -25.08
C ASP A 87 -44.86 15.64 -26.38
N LEU A 88 -43.83 16.42 -26.73
CA LEU A 88 -42.97 16.19 -27.88
C LEU A 88 -42.11 14.92 -27.74
N ASN A 89 -41.84 14.44 -26.52
CA ASN A 89 -41.09 13.20 -26.28
C ASN A 89 -41.78 11.98 -26.92
N TYR A 90 -43.12 11.98 -26.98
CA TYR A 90 -43.88 10.93 -27.66
C TYR A 90 -43.50 10.78 -29.14
N ILE A 91 -43.04 11.83 -29.81
CA ILE A 91 -42.58 11.76 -31.21
C ILE A 91 -41.37 10.83 -31.33
N GLN A 92 -40.43 10.88 -30.38
CA GLN A 92 -39.27 9.99 -30.35
C GLN A 92 -39.67 8.58 -29.91
N LEU A 93 -40.55 8.45 -28.92
CA LEU A 93 -41.07 7.16 -28.45
C LEU A 93 -41.79 6.40 -29.57
N PHE A 94 -42.75 7.02 -30.26
CA PHE A 94 -43.51 6.40 -31.35
C PHE A 94 -42.61 6.00 -32.53
N LYS A 95 -41.58 6.80 -32.87
CA LYS A 95 -40.58 6.43 -33.89
C LYS A 95 -39.73 5.23 -33.46
N THR A 96 -39.36 5.17 -32.19
CA THR A 96 -38.59 4.06 -31.61
C THR A 96 -39.42 2.78 -31.67
N LEU A 97 -40.66 2.84 -31.17
CA LEU A 97 -41.64 1.76 -31.22
C LEU A 97 -41.87 1.25 -32.66
N ASP A 98 -42.09 2.13 -33.64
CA ASP A 98 -42.33 1.71 -35.03
C ASP A 98 -41.09 1.09 -35.71
N SER A 99 -39.91 1.62 -35.40
CA SER A 99 -38.63 1.09 -35.88
C SER A 99 -38.32 -0.29 -35.30
N VAL A 100 -38.63 -0.51 -34.01
CA VAL A 100 -38.47 -1.79 -33.33
C VAL A 100 -39.55 -2.77 -33.79
N ARG A 101 -40.82 -2.35 -33.92
CA ARG A 101 -41.94 -3.12 -34.50
C ARG A 101 -41.54 -3.71 -35.85
N THR A 102 -41.06 -2.85 -36.75
CA THR A 102 -40.69 -3.25 -38.12
C THR A 102 -39.53 -4.25 -38.14
N LYS A 103 -38.57 -4.13 -37.21
CA LYS A 103 -37.49 -5.13 -37.05
C LYS A 103 -37.94 -6.45 -36.39
N LEU A 104 -38.95 -6.42 -35.53
CA LEU A 104 -39.45 -7.61 -34.82
C LEU A 104 -40.57 -8.35 -35.57
N GLN A 105 -41.18 -7.75 -36.60
CA GLN A 105 -42.35 -8.30 -37.30
C GLN A 105 -42.16 -9.77 -37.76
N GLY A 106 -40.96 -10.14 -38.22
CA GLY A 106 -40.64 -11.53 -38.58
C GLY A 106 -40.74 -12.51 -37.39
N SER A 107 -40.10 -12.17 -36.27
CA SER A 107 -40.12 -13.00 -35.05
C SER A 107 -41.48 -13.00 -34.37
N ILE A 108 -42.22 -11.88 -34.42
CA ILE A 108 -43.62 -11.80 -33.97
C ILE A 108 -44.49 -12.76 -34.80
N ALA A 109 -44.31 -12.80 -36.12
CA ALA A 109 -45.00 -13.75 -37.00
C ALA A 109 -44.60 -15.21 -36.73
N GLU A 110 -43.36 -15.48 -36.29
CA GLU A 110 -42.93 -16.83 -35.87
C GLU A 110 -43.57 -17.26 -34.56
N VAL A 111 -43.65 -16.37 -33.55
CA VAL A 111 -44.38 -16.63 -32.29
C VAL A 111 -45.87 -16.87 -32.57
N LEU A 112 -46.51 -16.03 -33.40
CA LEU A 112 -47.94 -16.17 -33.71
C LEU A 112 -48.26 -17.45 -34.51
N LYS A 113 -47.35 -17.97 -35.35
CA LYS A 113 -47.54 -19.28 -36.02
C LYS A 113 -47.69 -20.46 -35.06
N THR A 114 -47.28 -20.33 -33.79
CA THR A 114 -47.49 -21.37 -32.77
C THR A 114 -48.94 -21.47 -32.29
N VAL A 115 -49.77 -20.45 -32.57
CA VAL A 115 -51.17 -20.39 -32.13
C VAL A 115 -52.08 -20.91 -33.27
N PRO A 116 -52.86 -21.99 -33.03
CA PRO A 116 -53.71 -22.56 -34.07
C PRO A 116 -54.90 -21.65 -34.40
N GLY A 117 -55.22 -21.53 -35.69
CA GLY A 117 -56.44 -20.85 -36.17
C GLY A 117 -56.35 -19.33 -36.36
N LEU A 118 -55.16 -18.73 -36.32
CA LEU A 118 -55.01 -17.29 -36.59
C LEU A 118 -55.23 -16.92 -38.07
N PRO A 119 -55.90 -15.78 -38.36
CA PRO A 119 -56.02 -15.24 -39.72
C PRO A 119 -54.67 -14.91 -40.36
N LYS A 120 -54.58 -15.11 -41.68
CA LYS A 120 -53.36 -14.88 -42.48
C LYS A 120 -52.84 -13.44 -42.37
N ASP A 121 -53.73 -12.46 -42.29
CA ASP A 121 -53.37 -11.05 -42.24
C ASP A 121 -52.74 -10.66 -40.89
N TRP A 122 -53.26 -11.20 -39.78
CA TRP A 122 -52.66 -11.06 -38.45
C TRP A 122 -51.29 -11.74 -38.40
N LEU A 123 -51.17 -12.96 -38.94
CA LEU A 123 -49.89 -13.67 -39.06
C LEU A 123 -48.85 -12.93 -39.92
N THR A 124 -49.29 -12.14 -40.90
CA THR A 124 -48.39 -11.42 -41.83
C THR A 124 -47.94 -10.07 -41.28
N LEU A 125 -48.83 -9.31 -40.61
CA LEU A 125 -48.51 -8.01 -40.02
C LEU A 125 -48.04 -8.06 -38.56
N GLY A 126 -48.27 -9.17 -37.85
CA GLY A 126 -47.95 -9.33 -36.44
C GLY A 126 -48.91 -8.60 -35.46
N ARG A 127 -50.01 -8.02 -35.96
CA ARG A 127 -50.97 -7.22 -35.18
C ARG A 127 -52.42 -7.35 -35.69
N LEU A 128 -53.38 -7.01 -34.83
CA LEU A 128 -54.83 -7.08 -35.12
C LEU A 128 -55.29 -6.05 -36.16
N CYS A 129 -54.81 -4.82 -36.04
CA CYS A 129 -55.03 -3.71 -36.96
C CYS A 129 -53.91 -2.69 -36.80
N SER A 130 -53.98 -1.54 -37.49
CA SER A 130 -53.30 -0.36 -36.97
C SER A 130 -54.21 0.26 -35.92
N PRO A 131 -53.83 0.30 -34.62
CA PRO A 131 -54.72 0.78 -33.57
C PRO A 131 -54.99 2.27 -33.73
N ARG A 132 -56.17 2.74 -33.31
CA ARG A 132 -56.45 4.18 -33.23
C ARG A 132 -55.91 4.74 -31.93
N VAL A 133 -55.10 5.81 -32.01
CA VAL A 133 -54.66 6.57 -30.83
C VAL A 133 -55.62 7.73 -30.56
N LEU A 134 -56.10 7.80 -29.32
CA LEU A 134 -56.89 8.89 -28.77
C LEU A 134 -56.08 9.58 -27.68
N PHE A 135 -56.12 10.91 -27.59
CA PHE A 135 -55.38 11.67 -26.59
C PHE A 135 -56.32 12.24 -25.53
N TYR A 136 -56.06 11.92 -24.27
CA TYR A 136 -56.83 12.35 -23.10
C TYR A 136 -55.97 13.27 -22.24
N PHE A 137 -56.36 14.54 -22.12
CA PHE A 137 -55.65 15.56 -21.36
C PHE A 137 -56.33 15.78 -20.01
N GLU A 138 -55.63 15.54 -18.90
CA GLU A 138 -56.17 15.68 -17.56
C GLU A 138 -56.39 17.14 -17.13
N GLN A 139 -55.63 18.06 -17.72
CA GLN A 139 -55.74 19.49 -17.47
C GLN A 139 -56.23 20.22 -18.71
N ARG A 140 -57.05 21.25 -18.50
CA ARG A 140 -57.42 22.22 -19.54
C ARG A 140 -56.36 23.33 -19.65
N PRO A 141 -56.11 23.92 -20.82
CA PRO A 141 -55.32 25.15 -20.94
C PRO A 141 -55.92 26.28 -20.09
N PRO A 142 -55.11 27.21 -19.55
CA PRO A 142 -55.56 28.22 -18.58
C PRO A 142 -56.33 29.42 -19.21
N VAL A 143 -57.02 29.20 -20.33
CA VAL A 143 -57.77 30.23 -21.07
C VAL A 143 -59.24 30.22 -20.61
N LEU A 144 -59.81 31.40 -20.40
CA LEU A 144 -61.20 31.60 -19.97
C LEU A 144 -62.18 31.49 -21.15
N ASP A 145 -63.30 30.80 -20.94
CA ASP A 145 -64.55 30.79 -21.73
C ASP A 145 -64.50 30.57 -23.26
N GLU A 146 -63.45 29.91 -23.78
CA GLU A 146 -63.50 29.28 -25.10
C GLU A 146 -64.33 27.99 -25.08
N ASN A 147 -65.05 27.71 -26.18
CA ASN A 147 -65.83 26.48 -26.34
C ASN A 147 -64.88 25.27 -26.36
N LEU A 148 -65.05 24.32 -25.45
CA LEU A 148 -64.17 23.15 -25.34
C LEU A 148 -64.02 22.36 -26.65
N LYS A 149 -65.02 22.37 -27.55
CA LYS A 149 -64.90 21.75 -28.88
C LYS A 149 -63.98 22.53 -29.84
N SER A 150 -63.95 23.87 -29.83
CA SER A 150 -62.98 24.64 -30.64
C SER A 150 -61.54 24.29 -30.25
N LEU A 151 -61.30 24.16 -28.94
CA LEU A 151 -60.00 23.84 -28.36
C LEU A 151 -59.56 22.39 -28.61
N GLN A 152 -60.49 21.43 -28.56
CA GLN A 152 -60.23 20.03 -28.95
C GLN A 152 -59.83 19.97 -30.43
N HIS A 153 -60.61 20.56 -31.33
CA HIS A 153 -60.28 20.59 -32.77
C HIS A 153 -58.95 21.30 -33.06
N LEU A 154 -58.63 22.40 -32.35
CA LEU A 154 -57.33 23.06 -32.49
C LEU A 154 -56.16 22.15 -32.07
N MET A 155 -56.33 21.36 -31.00
CA MET A 155 -55.33 20.41 -30.54
C MET A 155 -55.22 19.19 -31.48
N GLU A 156 -56.34 18.70 -32.03
CA GLU A 156 -56.37 17.66 -33.08
C GLU A 156 -55.55 18.10 -34.30
N ASP A 157 -55.80 19.33 -34.78
CA ASP A 157 -55.10 19.92 -35.91
C ASP A 157 -53.58 20.04 -35.64
N GLN A 158 -53.20 20.50 -34.43
CA GLN A 158 -51.79 20.60 -34.03
C GLN A 158 -51.11 19.22 -33.98
N ILE A 159 -51.72 18.25 -33.32
CA ILE A 159 -51.19 16.88 -33.17
C ILE A 159 -51.08 16.19 -34.54
N TYR A 160 -52.10 16.29 -35.38
CA TYR A 160 -52.10 15.72 -36.72
C TYR A 160 -50.99 16.33 -37.59
N ARG A 161 -50.90 17.67 -37.65
CA ARG A 161 -49.85 18.39 -38.40
C ARG A 161 -48.45 18.00 -37.91
N LEU A 162 -48.26 17.89 -36.60
CA LEU A 162 -47.00 17.53 -35.95
C LEU A 162 -46.58 16.09 -36.29
N LEU A 163 -47.47 15.11 -36.08
CA LEU A 163 -47.18 13.70 -36.34
C LEU A 163 -46.99 13.41 -37.84
N ARG A 164 -47.69 14.13 -38.73
CA ARG A 164 -47.46 14.11 -40.19
C ARG A 164 -46.10 14.71 -40.55
N LYS A 165 -45.78 15.93 -40.07
CA LYS A 165 -44.50 16.62 -40.33
C LYS A 165 -43.31 15.79 -39.84
N CYS A 166 -43.45 15.14 -38.69
CA CYS A 166 -42.43 14.28 -38.11
C CYS A 166 -42.39 12.86 -38.74
N ARG A 167 -43.30 12.51 -39.65
CA ARG A 167 -43.44 11.19 -40.29
C ARG A 167 -43.71 10.03 -39.32
N VAL A 168 -44.47 10.27 -38.25
CA VAL A 168 -44.95 9.20 -37.34
C VAL A 168 -46.14 8.48 -37.97
N ILE A 169 -47.06 9.24 -38.58
CA ILE A 169 -48.21 8.71 -39.33
C ILE A 169 -48.07 9.00 -40.82
N THR A 170 -48.42 8.03 -41.66
CA THR A 170 -48.32 8.10 -43.13
C THR A 170 -49.70 8.12 -43.80
N ASN A 171 -49.78 7.97 -45.13
CA ASN A 171 -51.05 7.86 -45.85
C ASN A 171 -51.73 6.49 -45.70
N VAL A 172 -50.97 5.47 -45.30
CA VAL A 172 -51.42 4.07 -45.26
C VAL A 172 -51.19 3.55 -43.85
N CYS A 173 -52.26 3.37 -43.08
CA CYS A 173 -52.18 3.13 -41.64
C CYS A 173 -51.45 1.82 -41.29
N THR A 174 -51.45 0.83 -42.19
CA THR A 174 -50.74 -0.45 -42.01
C THR A 174 -49.21 -0.31 -42.01
N ASN A 175 -48.66 0.79 -42.56
CA ASN A 175 -47.23 1.09 -42.55
C ASN A 175 -46.76 1.82 -41.28
N SER A 176 -47.66 2.44 -40.52
CA SER A 176 -47.36 3.21 -39.31
C SER A 176 -47.73 2.44 -38.04
N LEU A 177 -47.13 2.80 -36.90
CA LEU A 177 -47.42 2.21 -35.59
C LEU A 177 -48.92 2.26 -35.22
N PHE A 178 -49.58 3.37 -35.53
CA PHE A 178 -51.00 3.61 -35.24
C PHE A 178 -51.68 4.47 -36.32
N ALA A 179 -53.00 4.54 -36.24
CA ALA A 179 -53.89 5.40 -37.01
C ALA A 179 -54.42 6.58 -36.15
N ILE A 180 -54.81 7.67 -36.81
CA ILE A 180 -55.63 8.74 -36.22
C ILE A 180 -56.96 8.76 -37.01
N PRO A 181 -58.12 8.86 -36.34
CA PRO A 181 -59.40 8.98 -37.03
C PRO A 181 -59.43 10.21 -37.96
N SER A 182 -59.98 10.05 -39.17
CA SER A 182 -60.07 11.14 -40.15
C SER A 182 -61.28 12.06 -39.97
N ASN A 183 -62.42 11.49 -39.55
CA ASN A 183 -63.74 12.14 -39.50
C ASN A 183 -64.42 11.99 -38.11
N GLN A 184 -63.65 11.74 -37.05
CA GLN A 184 -64.15 11.56 -35.68
C GLN A 184 -63.23 12.31 -34.71
N GLU A 185 -63.80 12.83 -33.62
CA GLU A 185 -63.06 13.44 -32.52
C GLU A 185 -62.03 12.43 -31.98
N PHE A 186 -60.80 12.87 -31.68
CA PHE A 186 -59.74 12.02 -31.13
C PHE A 186 -58.92 12.69 -30.02
N VAL A 187 -59.16 13.97 -29.72
CA VAL A 187 -58.67 14.64 -28.51
C VAL A 187 -59.82 14.88 -27.54
N PHE A 188 -59.60 14.53 -26.28
CA PHE A 188 -60.53 14.83 -25.19
C PHE A 188 -59.83 15.60 -24.06
N PHE A 189 -60.40 16.76 -23.67
CA PHE A 189 -59.99 17.45 -22.44
C PHE A 189 -60.90 17.07 -21.28
N LYS A 190 -60.32 16.57 -20.19
CA LYS A 190 -61.04 16.24 -18.95
C LYS A 190 -61.87 17.45 -18.48
N PRO A 191 -63.15 17.25 -18.09
CA PRO A 191 -63.92 18.28 -17.42
C PRO A 191 -63.24 18.80 -16.16
N ARG A 192 -63.52 20.04 -15.76
CA ARG A 192 -62.96 20.62 -14.53
C ARG A 192 -63.53 19.89 -13.32
N GLN A 193 -62.87 18.82 -12.93
CA GLN A 193 -63.14 18.13 -11.67
C GLN A 193 -62.69 19.05 -10.52
N GLN A 194 -63.59 19.29 -9.56
CA GLN A 194 -63.19 19.90 -8.28
C GLN A 194 -62.15 18.99 -7.61
N ASP A 195 -61.17 19.59 -6.93
CA ASP A 195 -60.34 18.82 -6.01
C ASP A 195 -61.24 18.20 -4.92
N ARG A 196 -60.82 17.09 -4.32
CA ARG A 196 -61.57 16.43 -3.25
C ARG A 196 -61.84 17.35 -2.07
N PHE A 197 -60.92 18.26 -1.72
CA PHE A 197 -61.20 19.26 -0.69
C PHE A 197 -62.15 20.34 -1.19
N THR A 198 -62.02 20.82 -2.43
CA THR A 198 -62.97 21.78 -3.00
C THR A 198 -64.40 21.23 -3.07
N PHE A 199 -64.58 19.99 -3.55
CA PHE A 199 -65.87 19.30 -3.58
C PHE A 199 -66.46 19.13 -2.18
N LEU A 200 -65.65 18.73 -1.18
CA LEU A 200 -66.09 18.60 0.20
C LEU A 200 -66.40 19.97 0.85
N LEU A 201 -65.68 21.03 0.48
CA LEU A 201 -65.94 22.39 0.96
C LEU A 201 -67.22 22.96 0.35
N GLU A 202 -67.46 22.78 -0.95
CA GLU A 202 -68.72 23.19 -1.61
C GLU A 202 -69.91 22.37 -1.07
N LEU A 203 -69.75 21.07 -0.82
CA LEU A 203 -70.75 20.22 -0.17
C LEU A 203 -71.09 20.66 1.28
N LEU A 204 -70.21 21.43 1.92
CA LEU A 204 -70.41 22.03 3.24
C LEU A 204 -70.96 23.47 3.19
N ASN A 205 -71.06 24.09 2.00
CA ASN A 205 -71.26 25.54 1.84
C ASN A 205 -72.57 25.87 1.08
N ASP A 206 -73.68 25.40 1.67
CA ASP A 206 -75.09 25.74 1.44
C ASP A 206 -75.89 25.08 0.30
N THR A 207 -77.18 24.89 0.61
CA THR A 207 -78.36 24.64 -0.25
C THR A 207 -78.15 23.94 -1.60
N PHE A 208 -78.47 22.64 -1.63
CA PHE A 208 -78.68 21.87 -2.87
C PHE A 208 -79.75 22.50 -3.80
N GLU A 209 -79.31 23.11 -4.90
CA GLU A 209 -79.93 22.80 -6.19
C GLU A 209 -79.18 21.63 -6.82
N ILE A 210 -79.87 20.53 -7.12
CA ILE A 210 -79.29 19.43 -7.90
C ILE A 210 -79.27 19.85 -9.37
N GLY A 211 -78.27 20.65 -9.75
CA GLY A 211 -77.87 20.77 -11.14
C GLY A 211 -77.44 19.39 -11.65
N ASN A 212 -78.08 18.91 -12.72
CA ASN A 212 -77.69 17.65 -13.34
C ASN A 212 -76.26 17.78 -13.91
N GLU A 213 -75.27 17.18 -13.23
CA GLU A 213 -73.96 16.94 -13.84
C GLU A 213 -74.15 16.14 -15.15
N CYS A 214 -73.60 16.63 -16.27
CA CYS A 214 -73.85 16.03 -17.59
C CYS A 214 -73.26 14.60 -17.68
N PRO A 215 -74.06 13.51 -17.76
CA PRO A 215 -73.53 12.18 -17.45
C PRO A 215 -72.76 11.43 -18.57
N SER A 216 -72.43 12.05 -19.71
CA SER A 216 -71.99 11.29 -20.91
C SER A 216 -70.63 11.61 -21.54
N ASP A 217 -70.12 12.86 -21.52
CA ASP A 217 -69.03 13.35 -22.40
C ASP A 217 -67.92 12.33 -22.78
N PHE A 218 -67.04 11.94 -21.85
CA PHE A 218 -65.93 11.02 -22.18
C PHE A 218 -66.39 9.60 -22.53
N ARG A 219 -67.48 9.15 -21.91
CA ARG A 219 -68.05 7.83 -22.19
C ARG A 219 -68.60 7.78 -23.61
N GLU A 220 -69.21 8.85 -24.07
CA GLU A 220 -69.78 8.97 -25.42
C GLU A 220 -68.68 9.00 -26.47
N PHE A 221 -67.69 9.89 -26.32
CA PHE A 221 -66.45 9.96 -27.10
C PHE A 221 -65.83 8.56 -27.33
N LEU A 222 -65.52 7.84 -26.23
CA LEU A 222 -64.91 6.51 -26.35
C LEU A 222 -65.88 5.45 -26.92
N SER A 223 -67.18 5.58 -26.68
CA SER A 223 -68.18 4.62 -27.20
C SER A 223 -68.33 4.69 -28.72
N GLN A 224 -68.19 5.86 -29.35
CA GLN A 224 -68.26 6.00 -30.81
C GLN A 224 -67.23 5.11 -31.51
N HIS A 225 -65.97 5.12 -31.06
CA HIS A 225 -64.92 4.28 -31.64
C HIS A 225 -65.07 2.79 -31.28
N ILE A 226 -65.54 2.47 -30.07
CA ILE A 226 -65.79 1.07 -29.66
C ILE A 226 -66.90 0.45 -30.51
N ILE A 227 -67.99 1.19 -30.78
CA ILE A 227 -69.09 0.70 -31.62
C ILE A 227 -68.57 0.44 -33.04
N LEU A 228 -67.85 1.40 -33.64
CA LEU A 228 -67.27 1.23 -34.99
C LEU A 228 -66.32 0.02 -35.06
N ALA A 229 -65.50 -0.21 -34.04
CA ALA A 229 -64.62 -1.38 -33.93
C ALA A 229 -65.39 -2.72 -33.84
N GLN A 230 -66.64 -2.71 -33.36
CA GLN A 230 -67.49 -3.89 -33.25
C GLN A 230 -68.39 -4.12 -34.48
N THR A 231 -68.63 -3.09 -35.31
CA THR A 231 -69.54 -3.17 -36.47
C THR A 231 -68.82 -3.21 -37.83
N GLU A 232 -67.86 -2.32 -38.05
CA GLU A 232 -67.28 -2.05 -39.39
C GLU A 232 -65.74 -2.18 -39.43
N GLY A 233 -65.08 -2.02 -38.28
CA GLY A 233 -63.63 -1.92 -38.20
C GLY A 233 -63.11 -0.51 -38.54
N PHE A 234 -61.83 -0.39 -38.85
CA PHE A 234 -61.18 0.91 -39.09
C PHE A 234 -60.62 1.04 -40.51
N SER A 235 -60.84 2.19 -41.14
CA SER A 235 -60.51 2.48 -42.55
C SER A 235 -59.78 3.82 -42.73
N ASP A 236 -58.91 4.17 -41.79
CA ASP A 236 -58.21 5.48 -41.69
C ASP A 236 -57.07 5.69 -42.71
N ASN A 237 -57.20 5.14 -43.92
CA ASN A 237 -56.26 5.36 -45.03
C ASN A 237 -56.61 6.67 -45.76
N VAL A 238 -55.61 7.52 -46.01
CA VAL A 238 -55.82 8.88 -46.56
C VAL A 238 -55.06 9.11 -47.87
N GLY A 239 -55.79 9.43 -48.94
CA GLY A 239 -55.23 9.75 -50.26
C GLY A 239 -55.96 9.05 -51.42
N ARG A 240 -55.46 9.23 -52.65
CA ARG A 240 -56.11 8.72 -53.89
C ARG A 240 -55.95 7.21 -54.12
N HIS A 241 -55.12 6.53 -53.32
CA HIS A 241 -54.85 5.10 -53.41
C HIS A 241 -55.18 4.44 -52.06
N VAL A 242 -56.47 4.27 -51.80
CA VAL A 242 -56.98 3.59 -50.61
C VAL A 242 -56.78 2.09 -50.79
N GLY A 243 -55.71 1.55 -50.21
CA GLY A 243 -55.55 0.10 -50.04
C GLY A 243 -56.49 -0.44 -48.94
N PRO A 244 -56.73 -1.77 -48.89
CA PRO A 244 -57.51 -2.38 -47.83
C PRO A 244 -56.84 -2.16 -46.47
N SER A 245 -57.61 -1.76 -45.47
CA SER A 245 -57.18 -1.78 -44.07
C SER A 245 -57.37 -3.17 -43.48
N ILE A 246 -56.37 -3.68 -42.77
CA ILE A 246 -56.46 -4.95 -42.06
C ILE A 246 -57.02 -4.68 -40.67
N PHE A 247 -58.13 -5.35 -40.36
CA PHE A 247 -58.81 -5.28 -39.06
C PHE A 247 -59.32 -6.67 -38.66
N VAL A 248 -58.82 -7.19 -37.55
CA VAL A 248 -59.15 -8.53 -37.03
C VAL A 248 -59.82 -8.40 -35.67
N LEU A 249 -61.03 -8.96 -35.52
CA LEU A 249 -61.78 -9.03 -34.27
C LEU A 249 -61.83 -10.49 -33.77
N PRO A 250 -60.81 -10.95 -33.02
CA PRO A 250 -60.70 -12.36 -32.63
C PRO A 250 -61.66 -12.73 -31.48
N PRO A 251 -62.08 -14.00 -31.38
CA PRO A 251 -62.72 -14.51 -30.16
C PRO A 251 -61.79 -14.37 -28.95
N ALA A 252 -62.33 -14.02 -27.78
CA ALA A 252 -61.54 -13.72 -26.58
C ALA A 252 -60.50 -14.80 -26.22
N ARG A 253 -60.84 -16.08 -26.35
CA ARG A 253 -59.89 -17.19 -26.16
C ARG A 253 -58.67 -17.06 -27.09
N VAL A 254 -58.90 -16.90 -28.39
CA VAL A 254 -57.83 -16.79 -29.40
C VAL A 254 -56.98 -15.52 -29.17
N TRP A 255 -57.62 -14.45 -28.69
CA TRP A 255 -56.91 -13.26 -28.24
C TRP A 255 -55.99 -13.58 -27.05
N PHE A 256 -56.49 -14.24 -26.00
CA PHE A 256 -55.68 -14.59 -24.82
C PHE A 256 -54.55 -15.58 -25.15
N ASP A 257 -54.81 -16.62 -25.95
CA ASP A 257 -53.83 -17.61 -26.39
C ASP A 257 -52.65 -16.91 -27.15
N ALA A 258 -52.95 -15.92 -28.00
CA ALA A 258 -51.94 -15.15 -28.72
C ALA A 258 -51.27 -14.05 -27.87
N ALA A 259 -52.03 -13.34 -27.04
CA ALA A 259 -51.52 -12.28 -26.17
C ALA A 259 -50.57 -12.85 -25.11
N PHE A 260 -50.87 -14.01 -24.53
CA PHE A 260 -49.97 -14.70 -23.60
C PHE A 260 -48.61 -15.02 -24.25
N LYS A 261 -48.62 -15.56 -25.48
CA LYS A 261 -47.40 -15.89 -26.23
C LYS A 261 -46.60 -14.67 -26.67
N LEU A 262 -47.26 -13.56 -27.00
CA LEU A 262 -46.57 -12.31 -27.29
C LEU A 262 -46.01 -11.65 -26.02
N PHE A 263 -46.73 -11.69 -24.90
CA PHE A 263 -46.26 -11.12 -23.63
C PHE A 263 -45.01 -11.86 -23.12
N ASP A 264 -45.08 -13.20 -23.05
CA ASP A 264 -43.93 -14.08 -22.76
C ASP A 264 -42.71 -13.74 -23.64
N PHE A 265 -42.91 -13.58 -24.96
CA PHE A 265 -41.86 -13.15 -25.88
C PHE A 265 -41.29 -11.75 -25.55
N PHE A 266 -42.12 -10.76 -25.21
CA PHE A 266 -41.63 -9.41 -24.93
C PHE A 266 -40.93 -9.29 -23.57
N THR A 267 -41.42 -9.97 -22.54
CA THR A 267 -40.89 -9.92 -21.17
C THR A 267 -39.65 -10.81 -21.01
N ASN A 268 -39.71 -12.08 -21.45
CA ASN A 268 -38.64 -13.06 -21.18
C ASN A 268 -37.52 -13.10 -22.23
N SER A 269 -37.65 -12.43 -23.39
CA SER A 269 -36.57 -12.39 -24.39
C SER A 269 -35.39 -11.50 -23.95
N PRO A 270 -34.15 -12.04 -23.82
CA PRO A 270 -33.00 -11.25 -23.42
C PRO A 270 -32.63 -10.19 -24.47
N ALA A 271 -32.39 -8.96 -24.02
CA ALA A 271 -32.23 -7.77 -24.89
C ALA A 271 -31.18 -7.92 -26.01
N ASN A 272 -30.15 -8.74 -25.79
CA ASN A 272 -29.04 -8.93 -26.72
C ASN A 272 -29.30 -9.97 -27.83
N SER A 273 -30.41 -10.73 -27.78
CA SER A 273 -30.67 -11.84 -28.71
C SER A 273 -31.20 -11.41 -30.08
N LEU A 274 -32.15 -10.46 -30.12
CA LEU A 274 -32.79 -10.01 -31.36
C LEU A 274 -32.34 -8.59 -31.75
N LYS A 275 -32.12 -8.38 -33.06
CA LYS A 275 -31.75 -7.08 -33.67
C LYS A 275 -32.78 -5.96 -33.42
N GLY A 276 -34.00 -6.29 -32.99
CA GLY A 276 -35.01 -5.34 -32.55
C GLY A 276 -34.77 -4.82 -31.13
N PHE A 277 -34.51 -5.71 -30.17
CA PHE A 277 -34.21 -5.32 -28.78
C PHE A 277 -32.81 -4.68 -28.65
N GLN A 278 -31.83 -5.13 -29.44
CA GLN A 278 -30.54 -4.43 -29.58
C GLN A 278 -30.72 -2.98 -30.08
N LEU A 279 -31.63 -2.75 -31.04
CA LEU A 279 -31.96 -1.39 -31.49
C LEU A 279 -32.64 -0.59 -30.38
N LEU A 280 -33.61 -1.20 -29.68
CA LEU A 280 -34.34 -0.54 -28.59
C LEU A 280 -33.37 -0.03 -27.52
N ARG A 281 -32.53 -0.92 -26.97
CA ARG A 281 -31.49 -0.56 -26.01
C ARG A 281 -30.57 0.54 -26.55
N SER A 282 -30.17 0.48 -27.81
CA SER A 282 -29.30 1.49 -28.44
C SER A 282 -29.96 2.86 -28.68
N ILE A 283 -31.29 2.96 -28.68
CA ILE A 283 -32.02 4.24 -28.77
C ILE A 283 -32.38 4.78 -27.37
N LEU A 284 -32.49 3.90 -26.37
CA LEU A 284 -32.77 4.29 -24.99
C LEU A 284 -31.49 4.72 -24.24
N ASP A 285 -30.37 4.03 -24.45
CA ASP A 285 -29.09 4.16 -23.71
C ASP A 285 -28.08 5.11 -24.39
N VAL A 286 -28.56 6.24 -24.94
CA VAL A 286 -27.71 7.21 -25.65
C VAL A 286 -26.62 7.78 -24.75
N GLU A 287 -26.93 8.01 -23.47
CA GLU A 287 -26.00 8.60 -22.49
C GLU A 287 -24.93 7.60 -22.04
N GLY A 288 -25.29 6.33 -21.84
CA GLY A 288 -24.33 5.26 -21.58
C GLY A 288 -23.39 5.04 -22.76
N GLN A 289 -23.92 4.97 -23.98
CA GLN A 289 -23.11 4.84 -25.20
C GLN A 289 -22.18 6.03 -25.43
N PHE A 290 -22.66 7.26 -25.23
CA PHE A 290 -21.82 8.47 -25.30
C PHE A 290 -20.71 8.43 -24.25
N SER A 291 -21.03 8.00 -23.03
CA SER A 291 -20.08 7.86 -21.93
C SER A 291 -18.98 6.85 -22.24
N GLU A 292 -19.32 5.65 -22.69
CA GLU A 292 -18.34 4.63 -23.10
C GLU A 292 -17.50 5.11 -24.29
N ALA A 293 -18.13 5.67 -25.33
CA ALA A 293 -17.41 6.18 -26.51
C ALA A 293 -16.48 7.36 -26.19
N ARG A 294 -16.77 8.14 -25.14
CA ARG A 294 -15.86 9.17 -24.62
C ARG A 294 -14.71 8.54 -23.83
N CYS A 295 -14.99 7.65 -22.89
CA CYS A 295 -13.97 7.05 -22.02
C CYS A 295 -13.00 6.15 -22.81
N LEU A 296 -13.47 5.42 -23.83
CA LEU A 296 -12.63 4.66 -24.76
C LEU A 296 -11.56 5.51 -25.47
N LYS A 297 -11.85 6.79 -25.74
CA LYS A 297 -10.91 7.74 -26.38
C LYS A 297 -9.95 8.39 -25.39
N VAL A 298 -10.31 8.46 -24.10
CA VAL A 298 -9.47 9.08 -23.05
C VAL A 298 -8.55 8.05 -22.39
N LEU A 299 -8.96 6.78 -22.26
CA LEU A 299 -8.14 5.70 -21.70
C LEU A 299 -6.71 5.62 -22.28
N PRO A 300 -6.48 5.62 -23.61
CA PRO A 300 -5.11 5.59 -24.16
C PRO A 300 -4.30 6.85 -23.85
N LEU A 301 -4.94 8.01 -23.65
CA LEU A 301 -4.25 9.24 -23.25
C LEU A 301 -3.81 9.18 -21.77
N ALA A 302 -4.64 8.62 -20.89
CA ALA A 302 -4.29 8.38 -19.50
C ALA A 302 -3.18 7.32 -19.36
N LEU A 303 -3.22 6.26 -20.17
CA LEU A 303 -2.14 5.26 -20.23
C LEU A 303 -0.83 5.85 -20.77
N ALA A 304 -0.88 6.74 -21.77
CA ALA A 304 0.30 7.44 -22.27
C ALA A 304 0.91 8.36 -21.19
N ALA A 305 0.10 9.17 -20.50
CA ALA A 305 0.55 10.04 -19.41
C ALA A 305 1.11 9.26 -18.21
N TYR A 306 0.60 8.04 -17.95
CA TYR A 306 1.20 7.12 -16.98
C TYR A 306 2.57 6.64 -17.44
N GLN A 307 2.71 6.24 -18.71
CA GLN A 307 3.95 5.69 -19.27
C GLN A 307 5.04 6.73 -19.55
N GLU A 308 4.69 8.01 -19.58
CA GLU A 308 5.60 9.13 -19.85
C GLU A 308 6.66 9.29 -18.75
N ASN A 309 7.93 9.37 -19.17
CA ASN A 309 9.11 9.60 -18.32
C ASN A 309 9.25 8.65 -17.11
N LEU A 310 8.86 7.38 -17.28
CA LEU A 310 9.04 6.34 -16.26
C LEU A 310 10.50 5.82 -16.21
N PRO A 311 11.08 5.62 -15.01
CA PRO A 311 12.33 4.88 -14.83
C PRO A 311 12.27 3.43 -15.33
N SER A 312 13.43 2.77 -15.43
CA SER A 312 13.53 1.32 -15.70
C SER A 312 12.67 0.51 -14.74
N HIS A 313 12.87 0.75 -13.44
CA HIS A 313 12.13 0.17 -12.32
C HIS A 313 11.92 1.22 -11.24
N TYR A 314 10.81 1.14 -10.52
CA TYR A 314 10.40 2.16 -9.54
C TYR A 314 9.56 1.58 -8.40
N SER A 315 9.50 2.35 -7.30
CA SER A 315 8.80 2.03 -6.06
C SER A 315 7.28 1.96 -6.20
N SER A 316 6.66 1.24 -5.28
CA SER A 316 5.20 1.19 -5.11
C SER A 316 4.59 2.58 -4.88
N GLN A 317 5.24 3.42 -4.09
CA GLN A 317 4.79 4.81 -3.88
C GLN A 317 4.86 5.65 -5.19
N TYR A 318 5.90 5.47 -6.00
CA TYR A 318 6.01 6.18 -7.29
C TYR A 318 4.96 5.68 -8.28
N HIS A 319 4.70 4.36 -8.29
CA HIS A 319 3.61 3.74 -9.06
C HIS A 319 2.26 4.36 -8.73
N GLU A 320 1.84 4.37 -7.45
CA GLU A 320 0.52 4.90 -7.06
C GLU A 320 0.41 6.42 -7.27
N ASN A 321 1.49 7.18 -7.10
CA ASN A 321 1.50 8.61 -7.42
C ASN A 321 1.24 8.86 -8.93
N LYS A 322 1.95 8.16 -9.82
CA LYS A 322 1.75 8.24 -11.28
C LYS A 322 0.37 7.72 -11.71
N LYS A 323 -0.09 6.61 -11.11
CA LYS A 323 -1.40 5.99 -11.34
C LYS A 323 -2.54 6.93 -10.91
N THR A 324 -2.38 7.66 -9.82
CA THR A 324 -3.31 8.71 -9.36
C THR A 324 -3.37 9.90 -10.32
N GLN A 325 -2.24 10.36 -10.85
CA GLN A 325 -2.21 11.40 -11.89
C GLN A 325 -2.96 10.96 -13.17
N ALA A 326 -2.75 9.71 -13.61
CA ALA A 326 -3.46 9.15 -14.76
C ALA A 326 -4.98 9.00 -14.50
N LYS A 327 -5.39 8.55 -13.30
CA LYS A 327 -6.80 8.52 -12.86
C LYS A 327 -7.42 9.92 -12.89
N ALA A 328 -6.72 10.94 -12.41
CA ALA A 328 -7.19 12.33 -12.44
C ALA A 328 -7.42 12.83 -13.87
N LEU A 329 -6.53 12.50 -14.83
CA LEU A 329 -6.70 12.83 -16.24
C LEU A 329 -7.89 12.09 -16.89
N LEU A 330 -8.08 10.81 -16.56
CA LEU A 330 -9.24 10.05 -17.04
C LEU A 330 -10.56 10.59 -16.49
N SER A 331 -10.59 11.00 -15.22
CA SER A 331 -11.75 11.65 -14.59
C SER A 331 -12.03 13.04 -15.18
N SER A 332 -11.00 13.87 -15.41
CA SER A 332 -11.17 15.24 -15.90
C SER A 332 -11.66 15.32 -17.35
N HIS A 333 -11.36 14.33 -18.20
CA HIS A 333 -11.79 14.26 -19.60
C HIS A 333 -12.89 13.23 -19.92
N GLY A 334 -13.12 12.24 -19.04
CA GLY A 334 -14.23 11.29 -19.09
C GLY A 334 -15.56 11.91 -18.64
N ARG A 335 -16.70 11.43 -19.15
CA ARG A 335 -18.03 11.98 -18.82
C ARG A 335 -19.07 10.86 -18.77
N GLY A 336 -20.07 10.99 -17.91
CA GLY A 336 -21.18 10.02 -17.76
C GLY A 336 -20.83 8.78 -16.92
N PRO A 337 -21.75 7.79 -16.85
CA PRO A 337 -21.67 6.70 -15.88
C PRO A 337 -20.52 5.71 -16.11
N ALA A 338 -19.95 5.63 -17.33
CA ALA A 338 -18.88 4.68 -17.63
C ALA A 338 -17.52 5.05 -16.99
N VAL A 339 -17.34 6.26 -16.47
CA VAL A 339 -16.04 6.74 -15.97
C VAL A 339 -15.45 5.80 -14.91
N GLN A 340 -16.25 5.30 -13.97
CA GLN A 340 -15.74 4.39 -12.91
C GLN A 340 -15.28 3.03 -13.47
N LYS A 341 -16.05 2.45 -14.40
CA LYS A 341 -15.67 1.23 -15.16
C LYS A 341 -14.34 1.40 -15.90
N PHE A 342 -14.08 2.59 -16.44
CA PHE A 342 -12.81 2.89 -17.13
C PHE A 342 -11.67 3.25 -16.16
N LEU A 343 -11.94 3.83 -14.99
CA LEU A 343 -10.95 4.04 -13.92
C LEU A 343 -10.44 2.71 -13.37
N GLY A 344 -11.32 1.75 -13.07
CA GLY A 344 -10.92 0.40 -12.66
C GLY A 344 -10.12 -0.33 -13.73
N ARG A 345 -10.48 -0.16 -15.01
CA ARG A 345 -9.68 -0.70 -16.13
C ARG A 345 -8.29 -0.06 -16.24
N LEU A 346 -8.19 1.26 -16.08
CA LEU A 346 -6.91 1.97 -16.06
C LEU A 346 -6.03 1.45 -14.92
N ASP A 347 -6.61 1.20 -13.74
CA ASP A 347 -5.95 0.59 -12.58
C ASP A 347 -5.25 -0.72 -12.96
N THR A 348 -6.00 -1.70 -13.47
CA THR A 348 -5.48 -3.03 -13.85
C THR A 348 -4.43 -2.96 -14.97
N GLU A 349 -4.59 -2.05 -15.93
CA GLU A 349 -3.62 -1.92 -17.03
C GLU A 349 -2.31 -1.24 -16.58
N CYS A 350 -2.37 -0.28 -15.65
CA CYS A 350 -1.19 0.30 -15.00
C CYS A 350 -0.47 -0.73 -14.10
N ASP A 351 -1.19 -1.48 -13.28
CA ASP A 351 -0.66 -2.54 -12.43
C ASP A 351 0.09 -3.59 -13.23
N ARG A 352 -0.54 -4.09 -14.29
CA ARG A 352 0.07 -5.06 -15.21
C ARG A 352 1.36 -4.52 -15.84
N PHE A 353 1.43 -3.22 -16.14
CA PHE A 353 2.62 -2.59 -16.70
C PHE A 353 3.76 -2.45 -15.68
N TRP A 354 3.46 -2.12 -14.41
CA TRP A 354 4.47 -2.04 -13.34
C TRP A 354 4.96 -3.43 -12.92
N ARG A 355 4.04 -4.38 -12.72
CA ARG A 355 4.33 -5.79 -12.38
C ARG A 355 5.17 -6.50 -13.47
N ASN A 356 5.10 -6.06 -14.73
CA ASN A 356 5.91 -6.57 -15.84
C ASN A 356 7.37 -6.06 -15.80
N GLY A 357 8.14 -6.51 -14.79
CA GLY A 357 9.58 -6.29 -14.69
C GLY A 357 10.03 -4.88 -14.26
N ARG A 358 9.10 -3.98 -13.95
CA ARG A 358 9.39 -2.58 -13.53
C ARG A 358 9.26 -2.33 -12.03
N ARG A 359 9.05 -3.39 -11.24
CA ARG A 359 9.01 -3.32 -9.77
C ARG A 359 10.42 -3.18 -9.21
N MET A 360 10.60 -2.20 -8.30
CA MET A 360 11.70 -2.17 -7.35
C MET A 360 11.53 -3.28 -6.29
N CYS A 361 12.62 -3.70 -5.67
CA CYS A 361 12.64 -4.73 -4.64
C CYS A 361 12.05 -4.23 -3.31
N GLU A 362 12.39 -3.00 -2.91
CA GLU A 362 11.86 -2.28 -1.73
C GLU A 362 12.14 -2.94 -0.36
N PHE A 363 12.74 -4.14 -0.32
CA PHE A 363 13.11 -4.86 0.89
C PHE A 363 13.96 -3.99 1.84
N PRO A 364 13.63 -3.89 3.15
CA PRO A 364 14.34 -3.03 4.09
C PRO A 364 15.68 -3.63 4.53
N SER A 365 16.70 -2.79 4.69
CA SER A 365 17.93 -3.13 5.41
C SER A 365 17.69 -3.25 6.91
N ILE A 366 18.70 -3.69 7.68
CA ILE A 366 18.63 -3.75 9.15
C ILE A 366 18.38 -2.34 9.76
N ILE A 367 18.79 -1.27 9.06
CA ILE A 367 18.56 0.12 9.46
C ILE A 367 17.22 0.66 8.91
N GLY A 368 16.57 -0.07 7.99
CA GLY A 368 15.24 0.22 7.45
C GLY A 368 15.22 0.93 6.10
N ASN A 369 16.35 1.02 5.39
CA ASN A 369 16.38 1.65 4.06
C ASN A 369 15.96 0.63 2.99
N PRO A 370 15.05 0.98 2.04
CA PRO A 370 14.55 0.04 1.03
C PRO A 370 15.58 -0.29 -0.04
N CYS A 371 15.54 -1.52 -0.56
CA CYS A 371 16.42 -1.99 -1.63
C CYS A 371 16.04 -1.36 -2.98
N ILE A 372 17.00 -0.69 -3.63
CA ILE A 372 16.83 0.06 -4.89
C ILE A 372 17.02 -0.79 -6.16
N GLN A 373 17.35 -2.08 -6.02
CA GLN A 373 17.43 -3.01 -7.15
C GLN A 373 16.02 -3.32 -7.72
N PRO A 374 15.90 -3.77 -8.99
CA PRO A 374 14.66 -4.40 -9.46
C PRO A 374 14.37 -5.66 -8.63
N VAL A 375 13.13 -6.17 -8.62
CA VAL A 375 12.78 -7.41 -7.90
C VAL A 375 13.76 -8.54 -8.26
N HIS A 376 14.45 -9.07 -7.25
CA HIS A 376 15.57 -9.99 -7.37
C HIS A 376 15.54 -11.03 -6.24
N ARG A 377 16.43 -12.01 -6.31
CA ARG A 377 16.66 -13.04 -5.28
C ARG A 377 18.04 -12.85 -4.66
N VAL A 378 18.21 -13.21 -3.39
CA VAL A 378 19.53 -13.17 -2.71
C VAL A 378 20.29 -14.48 -2.87
N HIS A 379 19.58 -15.61 -2.88
CA HIS A 379 20.15 -16.95 -3.06
C HIS A 379 19.61 -17.63 -4.31
N ALA A 380 20.41 -18.51 -4.91
CA ALA A 380 20.00 -19.38 -5.99
C ALA A 380 19.41 -20.67 -5.42
N GLU A 381 18.08 -20.79 -5.35
CA GLU A 381 17.41 -22.06 -5.05
C GLU A 381 17.36 -22.94 -6.31
N GLU A 382 18.06 -24.08 -6.26
CA GLU A 382 18.29 -25.00 -7.41
C GLU A 382 17.01 -25.54 -8.08
N ASN A 383 15.87 -25.50 -7.39
CA ASN A 383 14.59 -26.08 -7.84
C ASN A 383 13.52 -25.04 -8.23
N SER A 384 13.89 -23.80 -8.56
CA SER A 384 12.91 -22.71 -8.75
C SER A 384 12.96 -22.02 -10.13
N ASP A 385 11.98 -22.36 -10.98
CA ASP A 385 11.84 -22.00 -12.41
C ASP A 385 11.52 -20.51 -12.69
N SER A 386 11.87 -19.61 -11.75
CA SER A 386 11.53 -18.18 -11.80
C SER A 386 12.70 -17.33 -12.29
N LYS A 387 12.46 -16.58 -13.37
CA LYS A 387 13.45 -15.83 -14.17
C LYS A 387 13.97 -14.53 -13.52
N LEU A 388 13.93 -14.46 -12.19
CA LEU A 388 14.41 -13.29 -11.44
C LEU A 388 15.95 -13.34 -11.30
N PRO A 389 16.65 -12.19 -11.42
CA PRO A 389 18.09 -12.15 -11.24
C PRO A 389 18.48 -12.47 -9.78
N VAL A 390 19.62 -13.12 -9.59
CA VAL A 390 20.23 -13.32 -8.27
C VAL A 390 21.23 -12.18 -8.03
N LEU A 391 20.97 -11.35 -7.02
CA LEU A 391 21.71 -10.14 -6.67
C LEU A 391 21.68 -9.93 -5.15
N PRO A 392 22.72 -9.34 -4.54
CA PRO A 392 22.63 -8.87 -3.16
C PRO A 392 21.63 -7.71 -3.05
N HIS A 393 20.99 -7.57 -1.88
CA HIS A 393 20.21 -6.36 -1.58
C HIS A 393 21.14 -5.14 -1.46
N MET A 394 20.64 -3.96 -1.84
CA MET A 394 21.39 -2.72 -1.83
C MET A 394 20.42 -1.54 -1.72
N SER A 395 20.58 -0.68 -0.71
CA SER A 395 19.82 0.59 -0.57
C SER A 395 20.52 1.79 -1.22
N GLY A 396 21.79 1.63 -1.60
CA GLY A 396 22.66 2.73 -2.04
C GLY A 396 23.18 3.63 -0.91
N VAL A 397 22.70 3.43 0.32
CA VAL A 397 23.18 4.16 1.49
C VAL A 397 24.57 3.64 1.89
N ARG A 398 25.47 4.57 2.22
CA ARG A 398 26.84 4.27 2.65
C ARG A 398 27.18 5.02 3.94
N TYR A 399 27.86 4.32 4.83
CA TYR A 399 28.35 4.79 6.12
C TYR A 399 29.88 4.80 6.13
N VAL A 400 30.49 5.43 7.13
CA VAL A 400 31.95 5.35 7.35
C VAL A 400 32.20 4.69 8.70
N SER A 401 32.94 3.58 8.71
CA SER A 401 33.30 2.84 9.92
C SER A 401 34.80 2.54 9.97
N ALA A 402 35.35 2.48 11.20
CA ALA A 402 36.74 2.09 11.40
C ALA A 402 36.92 0.57 11.56
N CYS A 403 38.13 0.07 11.32
CA CYS A 403 38.51 -1.33 11.54
C CYS A 403 38.47 -1.73 13.03
N SER A 404 38.68 -3.02 13.33
CA SER A 404 38.72 -3.54 14.70
C SER A 404 39.75 -2.81 15.59
N CYS A 405 40.91 -2.42 15.03
CA CYS A 405 41.97 -1.72 15.75
C CYS A 405 41.89 -0.18 15.70
N GLY A 406 40.90 0.40 15.01
CA GLY A 406 40.69 1.84 14.93
C GLY A 406 41.68 2.66 14.08
N ARG A 407 42.70 2.05 13.45
CA ARG A 407 43.71 2.78 12.64
C ARG A 407 43.30 3.14 11.21
N ARG A 408 42.32 2.43 10.62
CA ARG A 408 41.84 2.64 9.24
C ARG A 408 40.32 2.83 9.25
N GLN A 409 39.82 3.68 8.37
CA GLN A 409 38.40 3.85 8.08
C GLN A 409 38.12 3.48 6.63
N ALA A 410 36.94 2.90 6.38
CA ALA A 410 36.46 2.58 5.04
C ALA A 410 34.97 2.91 4.90
N ASN A 411 34.53 3.01 3.65
CA ASN A 411 33.10 3.04 3.34
C ASN A 411 32.48 1.68 3.65
N ARG A 412 31.35 1.70 4.34
CA ARG A 412 30.56 0.54 4.74
C ARG A 412 29.22 0.63 4.03
N GLU A 413 28.81 -0.44 3.37
CA GLU A 413 27.47 -0.50 2.76
C GLU A 413 26.43 -0.84 3.82
N ASP A 414 25.19 -0.39 3.61
CA ASP A 414 24.07 -0.57 4.52
C ASP A 414 23.69 -2.07 4.67
N PRO A 415 23.80 -2.67 5.86
CA PRO A 415 23.73 -4.12 6.01
C PRO A 415 22.30 -4.66 5.94
N TYR A 416 22.14 -5.74 5.17
CA TYR A 416 20.90 -6.52 5.09
C TYR A 416 20.95 -7.79 5.95
N ASP A 417 22.14 -8.25 6.32
CA ASP A 417 22.40 -9.44 7.12
C ASP A 417 23.40 -9.17 8.26
N VAL A 418 23.28 -9.93 9.35
CA VAL A 418 24.08 -9.73 10.57
C VAL A 418 25.52 -10.21 10.40
N GLU A 419 25.78 -11.18 9.51
CA GLU A 419 27.13 -11.68 9.23
C GLU A 419 28.00 -10.60 8.58
N TYR A 420 27.54 -9.97 7.49
CA TYR A 420 28.20 -8.82 6.88
C TYR A 420 28.32 -7.67 7.90
N ALA A 421 27.28 -7.45 8.72
CA ALA A 421 27.26 -6.36 9.67
C ALA A 421 28.31 -6.45 10.79
N ASN A 422 28.57 -7.66 11.29
CA ASN A 422 29.42 -7.90 12.46
C ASN A 422 30.75 -8.58 12.14
N TYR A 423 30.88 -9.24 10.99
CA TYR A 423 32.05 -10.01 10.60
C TYR A 423 32.55 -9.66 9.19
N GLY A 424 31.69 -9.72 8.16
CA GLY A 424 32.08 -9.56 6.76
C GLY A 424 32.76 -8.22 6.44
N PHE A 425 32.16 -7.09 6.83
CA PHE A 425 32.80 -5.77 6.68
C PHE A 425 34.17 -5.70 7.39
N TYR A 426 34.25 -6.24 8.61
CA TYR A 426 35.46 -6.17 9.43
C TYR A 426 36.59 -7.04 8.88
N ARG A 427 36.29 -8.21 8.30
CA ARG A 427 37.28 -9.06 7.64
C ARG A 427 37.94 -8.34 6.46
N LEU A 428 37.15 -7.70 5.60
CA LEU A 428 37.63 -7.00 4.41
C LEU A 428 38.57 -5.83 4.76
N ILE A 429 38.21 -4.97 5.72
CA ILE A 429 39.09 -3.86 6.16
C ILE A 429 40.28 -4.34 7.02
N GLU A 430 40.23 -5.56 7.55
CA GLU A 430 41.29 -6.14 8.36
C GLU A 430 42.49 -6.61 7.54
N GLU A 431 42.25 -7.22 6.38
CA GLU A 431 43.30 -7.59 5.41
C GLU A 431 44.15 -6.36 5.03
N GLU A 432 43.54 -5.18 4.92
CA GLU A 432 44.21 -3.91 4.65
C GLU A 432 44.78 -3.18 5.89
N CYS A 433 44.67 -3.74 7.11
CA CYS A 433 45.01 -3.03 8.34
C CYS A 433 45.44 -3.91 9.53
N CYS A 434 44.50 -4.63 10.16
CA CYS A 434 44.73 -5.30 11.45
C CYS A 434 45.12 -6.79 11.38
N GLY A 435 45.13 -7.41 10.19
CA GLY A 435 45.39 -8.85 10.04
C GLY A 435 46.80 -9.32 10.46
N ARG A 436 47.74 -8.39 10.70
CA ARG A 436 49.08 -8.67 11.25
C ARG A 436 49.21 -8.48 12.77
N LEU A 437 48.14 -8.07 13.45
CA LEU A 437 48.12 -7.89 14.91
C LEU A 437 47.89 -9.23 15.62
N ARG A 438 48.27 -9.33 16.90
CA ARG A 438 47.89 -10.47 17.74
C ARG A 438 46.40 -10.37 18.08
N HIS A 439 45.62 -11.34 17.62
CA HIS A 439 44.21 -11.53 17.96
C HIS A 439 44.02 -12.50 19.13
N VAL A 440 42.91 -12.35 19.84
CA VAL A 440 42.32 -13.42 20.67
C VAL A 440 41.23 -14.12 19.86
N THR A 441 41.32 -15.45 19.76
CA THR A 441 40.31 -16.27 19.07
C THR A 441 39.11 -16.48 19.99
N PHE A 442 37.95 -15.93 19.62
CA PHE A 442 36.70 -16.13 20.36
C PHE A 442 36.13 -17.54 20.11
N PRO A 443 35.37 -18.11 21.06
CA PRO A 443 34.64 -19.35 20.86
C PRO A 443 33.64 -19.25 19.70
N ILE A 444 33.89 -20.05 18.66
CA ILE A 444 33.03 -20.21 17.49
C ILE A 444 32.83 -21.71 17.21
N PHE A 445 31.73 -22.04 16.55
CA PHE A 445 31.43 -23.39 16.08
C PHE A 445 32.54 -23.93 15.17
N LYS A 446 32.93 -25.19 15.39
CA LYS A 446 33.89 -25.91 14.56
C LYS A 446 33.23 -27.22 14.11
N PRO A 447 32.86 -27.36 12.83
CA PRO A 447 32.21 -28.58 12.36
C PRO A 447 33.16 -29.79 12.44
N SER A 448 32.64 -30.94 12.85
CA SER A 448 33.37 -32.23 12.79
C SER A 448 33.14 -33.00 11.48
N SER A 449 32.22 -32.54 10.64
CA SER A 449 31.96 -33.08 9.29
C SER A 449 31.35 -32.00 8.39
N ASP A 450 31.33 -32.23 7.08
CA ASP A 450 30.71 -31.31 6.09
C ASP A 450 29.18 -31.20 6.20
N HIS A 451 28.55 -32.02 7.05
CA HIS A 451 27.12 -31.98 7.34
C HIS A 451 26.89 -31.43 8.75
N PHE A 452 26.45 -30.17 8.83
CA PHE A 452 26.11 -29.47 10.07
C PHE A 452 24.90 -28.55 9.85
N GLU A 453 24.06 -28.40 10.87
CA GLU A 453 22.76 -27.70 10.78
C GLU A 453 22.63 -26.57 11.82
N PRO A 454 21.74 -25.58 11.61
CA PRO A 454 21.40 -24.61 12.64
C PRO A 454 20.64 -25.27 13.80
N ALA A 455 21.04 -24.97 15.04
CA ALA A 455 20.41 -25.50 16.24
C ALA A 455 18.92 -25.12 16.34
N ASN A 456 18.06 -26.07 16.72
CA ASN A 456 16.60 -25.88 16.77
C ASN A 456 16.15 -25.31 18.12
N LEU A 457 16.12 -23.98 18.22
CA LEU A 457 15.95 -23.24 19.47
C LEU A 457 14.47 -23.14 19.89
N LYS A 458 14.12 -23.70 21.06
CA LYS A 458 12.75 -23.65 21.60
C LYS A 458 12.35 -22.23 21.96
N GLY A 459 11.37 -21.68 21.24
CA GLY A 459 10.97 -20.28 21.37
C GLY A 459 11.32 -19.44 20.15
N ALA A 460 12.15 -19.96 19.24
CA ALA A 460 12.30 -19.41 17.90
C ALA A 460 10.97 -19.53 17.15
N SER A 461 10.14 -18.50 17.30
CA SER A 461 9.40 -17.96 16.16
C SER A 461 10.39 -17.93 15.00
N LYS A 462 10.06 -18.58 13.88
CA LYS A 462 10.97 -18.70 12.73
C LYS A 462 11.65 -17.36 12.53
N SER A 463 12.99 -17.34 12.52
CA SER A 463 13.77 -16.11 12.31
C SER A 463 13.09 -15.27 11.25
N MET A 464 13.00 -13.95 11.49
CA MET A 464 12.31 -12.97 10.64
C MET A 464 13.04 -12.80 9.30
N HIS A 465 13.09 -13.89 8.53
CA HIS A 465 13.09 -13.96 7.09
C HIS A 465 11.84 -13.24 6.59
N PHE A 466 11.85 -11.91 6.68
CA PHE A 466 11.03 -11.04 5.87
C PHE A 466 11.05 -11.53 4.42
N ALA A 467 12.15 -12.11 3.94
CA ALA A 467 12.22 -12.80 2.65
C ALA A 467 11.04 -13.77 2.37
N ARG A 468 10.69 -14.67 3.30
CA ARG A 468 9.65 -15.69 3.06
C ARG A 468 8.22 -15.19 3.23
N ASP A 469 7.98 -14.30 4.20
CA ASP A 469 6.65 -13.73 4.37
C ASP A 469 6.40 -12.56 3.39
N VAL A 470 7.43 -11.87 2.90
CA VAL A 470 7.33 -10.93 1.77
C VAL A 470 7.17 -11.68 0.44
N GLU A 471 7.81 -12.82 0.19
CA GLU A 471 7.48 -13.64 -1.00
C GLU A 471 6.02 -14.10 -1.00
N LYS A 472 5.43 -14.34 0.17
CA LYS A 472 3.98 -14.56 0.31
C LYS A 472 3.16 -13.28 0.08
N LEU A 473 3.51 -12.14 0.65
CA LEU A 473 2.80 -10.87 0.39
C LEU A 473 2.90 -10.44 -1.09
N ILE A 474 4.00 -10.79 -1.77
CA ILE A 474 4.22 -10.61 -3.22
C ILE A 474 3.28 -11.49 -4.07
N THR A 475 2.80 -12.62 -3.52
CA THR A 475 1.93 -13.59 -4.21
C THR A 475 0.48 -13.63 -3.71
N GLY A 476 0.19 -13.02 -2.56
CA GLY A 476 -1.15 -12.96 -1.96
C GLY A 476 -1.34 -11.74 -1.07
N THR A 477 -1.88 -10.66 -1.65
CA THR A 477 -2.44 -9.48 -0.96
C THR A 477 -3.69 -8.99 -1.71
N GLU A 478 -4.78 -9.74 -1.55
CA GLU A 478 -6.12 -9.17 -1.63
C GLU A 478 -6.50 -8.70 -0.21
N ASP A 479 -7.20 -7.56 -0.11
CA ASP A 479 -7.71 -6.90 1.10
C ASP A 479 -6.81 -6.81 2.35
N LEU A 480 -6.31 -5.60 2.62
CA LEU A 480 -6.64 -4.85 3.84
C LEU A 480 -6.15 -3.40 3.74
N SER A 481 -7.06 -2.44 3.65
CA SER A 481 -6.75 -1.01 3.60
C SER A 481 -6.91 -0.37 4.98
N LEU A 482 -5.80 0.10 5.57
CA LEU A 482 -5.77 1.01 6.72
C LEU A 482 -4.64 2.02 6.50
N GLY A 483 -4.98 3.26 6.14
CA GLY A 483 -4.01 4.34 5.99
C GLY A 483 -3.76 5.10 7.31
N PRO A 484 -2.56 5.68 7.50
CA PRO A 484 -2.28 6.66 8.55
C PRO A 484 -2.22 8.11 8.03
N ASP A 485 -2.22 9.07 8.95
CA ASP A 485 -2.37 10.52 8.72
C ASP A 485 -1.32 11.20 7.83
N GLU A 486 -1.72 12.36 7.29
CA GLU A 486 -0.84 13.34 6.67
C GLU A 486 0.23 13.84 7.65
N ASN A 487 1.49 13.98 7.19
CA ASN A 487 2.45 14.94 7.74
C ASN A 487 3.57 15.24 6.73
N GLU A 488 4.16 16.42 6.82
CA GLU A 488 4.92 17.04 5.72
C GLU A 488 6.35 16.49 5.57
N PHE A 489 6.76 16.27 4.31
CA PHE A 489 8.17 16.17 3.92
C PHE A 489 8.49 17.25 2.86
N PRO A 490 9.43 18.18 3.12
CA PRO A 490 9.80 19.19 2.14
C PRO A 490 10.62 18.57 1.00
N ALA A 491 10.29 18.93 -0.24
CA ALA A 491 11.01 18.46 -1.41
C ALA A 491 12.46 18.97 -1.45
N LEU A 492 13.42 18.05 -1.66
CA LEU A 492 14.79 18.42 -2.05
C LEU A 492 14.93 18.27 -3.56
N SER A 493 15.15 19.39 -4.24
CA SER A 493 15.36 19.48 -5.68
C SER A 493 16.63 18.73 -6.10
N VAL A 494 16.50 17.86 -7.10
CA VAL A 494 17.65 17.23 -7.78
C VAL A 494 18.15 18.18 -8.86
N ASP A 495 19.21 18.93 -8.58
CA ASP A 495 19.94 19.73 -9.56
C ASP A 495 21.43 19.84 -9.18
N HIS A 496 22.27 20.14 -10.18
CA HIS A 496 23.73 20.20 -10.12
C HIS A 496 24.49 18.87 -9.82
N LEU A 497 24.72 18.09 -10.89
CA LEU A 497 25.91 17.23 -10.97
C LEU A 497 26.53 17.27 -12.38
N SER A 498 26.94 18.47 -12.83
CA SER A 498 27.56 18.67 -14.15
C SER A 498 28.34 19.98 -14.27
N GLN A 499 29.56 20.05 -13.70
CA GLN A 499 30.61 20.97 -14.16
C GLN A 499 31.99 20.69 -13.52
N VAL A 500 32.85 20.02 -14.27
CA VAL A 500 34.30 20.30 -14.38
C VAL A 500 34.72 19.87 -15.78
N ALA A 501 35.49 20.70 -16.48
CA ALA A 501 35.89 20.48 -17.87
C ALA A 501 37.22 19.71 -17.96
N ALA A 502 37.58 19.31 -19.18
CA ALA A 502 38.87 18.70 -19.49
C ALA A 502 39.98 19.74 -19.69
N ASP A 503 41.23 19.25 -19.59
CA ASP A 503 42.51 19.73 -20.15
C ASP A 503 43.65 19.31 -19.18
N ASP A 504 44.79 18.77 -19.59
CA ASP A 504 45.15 18.06 -20.83
C ASP A 504 46.34 17.10 -20.54
N HIS A 505 46.80 16.30 -21.50
CA HIS A 505 47.94 15.39 -21.38
C HIS A 505 49.31 16.09 -21.48
N GLU A 506 50.30 15.65 -20.68
CA GLU A 506 51.70 15.55 -21.14
C GLU A 506 52.52 14.50 -20.36
N GLU A 507 53.60 13.99 -20.97
CA GLU A 507 54.47 12.93 -20.42
C GLU A 507 55.85 13.46 -19.99
N SER A 508 56.43 12.92 -18.90
CA SER A 508 57.89 12.72 -18.74
C SER A 508 58.17 11.84 -17.52
N GLN A 509 58.63 10.60 -17.69
CA GLN A 509 60.00 10.14 -17.97
C GLN A 509 60.89 9.94 -16.72
N THR A 510 61.53 8.78 -16.69
CA THR A 510 62.45 8.29 -15.65
C THR A 510 63.83 8.93 -15.70
N SER A 511 64.51 9.03 -14.56
CA SER A 511 65.98 9.13 -14.51
C SER A 511 66.56 8.27 -13.38
N LEU A 512 67.82 7.83 -13.53
CA LEU A 512 68.47 6.80 -12.71
C LEU A 512 69.92 7.20 -12.38
N GLY A 513 70.30 7.06 -11.10
CA GLY A 513 71.66 7.21 -10.54
C GLY A 513 71.56 7.26 -9.01
N LYS A 514 72.23 6.40 -8.21
CA LYS A 514 73.69 6.23 -8.05
C LYS A 514 74.39 7.57 -7.77
N GLY A 515 75.12 7.79 -6.67
CA GLY A 515 75.39 6.90 -5.53
C GLY A 515 76.55 7.43 -4.66
N GLU A 516 76.94 6.80 -3.54
CA GLU A 516 76.34 5.64 -2.85
C GLU A 516 75.95 6.02 -1.39
N ALA A 517 76.31 5.42 -0.25
CA ALA A 517 77.18 4.31 0.16
C ALA A 517 76.54 3.57 1.37
N THR A 518 77.31 2.93 2.27
CA THR A 518 76.80 2.19 3.45
C THR A 518 77.68 2.34 4.69
N GLU A 519 77.05 2.43 5.87
CA GLU A 519 77.61 1.97 7.15
C GLU A 519 76.56 1.09 7.85
N ALA A 520 77.01 0.07 8.60
CA ALA A 520 76.14 -0.89 9.27
C ALA A 520 75.99 -0.54 10.76
N ILE A 521 74.85 -0.94 11.35
CA ILE A 521 74.61 -0.95 12.79
C ILE A 521 73.96 -2.30 13.14
N ASP A 522 74.36 -2.87 14.27
CA ASP A 522 74.26 -4.31 14.56
C ASP A 522 72.84 -4.87 14.74
N GLU A 523 72.66 -6.12 14.31
CA GLU A 523 71.76 -7.04 14.99
C GLU A 523 72.35 -7.41 16.36
N ASP A 524 71.90 -6.77 17.44
CA ASP A 524 71.81 -7.48 18.72
C ASP A 524 70.94 -6.74 19.75
N ASN A 525 69.79 -7.32 20.09
CA ASN A 525 69.09 -7.21 21.39
C ASN A 525 67.80 -8.07 21.40
N ILE A 526 67.90 -9.32 20.95
CA ILE A 526 66.84 -10.32 21.21
C ILE A 526 66.99 -10.78 22.65
N MET A 527 66.38 -10.07 23.60
CA MET A 527 66.15 -10.62 24.93
C MET A 527 65.01 -11.63 24.85
N GLU A 528 65.35 -12.91 24.82
CA GLU A 528 64.41 -13.97 25.17
C GLU A 528 63.89 -13.74 26.60
N ILE A 529 62.57 -13.59 26.73
CA ILE A 529 61.88 -13.86 28.00
C ILE A 529 61.19 -15.21 27.82
N ALA A 530 61.95 -16.27 28.11
CA ALA A 530 61.41 -17.62 28.24
C ALA A 530 60.37 -17.61 29.37
N GLY A 531 59.11 -17.82 28.99
CA GLY A 531 57.97 -17.56 29.86
C GLY A 531 56.68 -18.09 29.25
N THR A 532 56.64 -19.39 28.99
CA THR A 532 55.47 -20.11 28.47
C THR A 532 54.37 -20.21 29.51
N HIS A 533 53.67 -19.10 29.76
CA HIS A 533 52.30 -19.17 30.25
C HIS A 533 51.42 -19.65 29.11
N GLU A 534 50.98 -20.90 29.20
CA GLU A 534 49.98 -21.45 28.30
C GLU A 534 48.67 -20.64 28.44
N LEU A 535 48.11 -20.20 27.32
CA LEU A 535 46.74 -19.70 27.30
C LEU A 535 45.79 -20.88 27.60
N PRO A 536 44.68 -20.68 28.31
CA PRO A 536 43.75 -21.76 28.64
C PRO A 536 43.33 -22.55 27.40
N ALA A 537 43.78 -23.81 27.32
CA ALA A 537 43.38 -24.72 26.27
C ALA A 537 41.92 -25.12 26.50
N VAL A 538 40.99 -24.45 25.79
CA VAL A 538 39.56 -24.69 25.90
C VAL A 538 39.27 -26.18 25.67
N SER A 539 38.72 -26.86 26.69
CA SER A 539 38.29 -28.25 26.62
C SER A 539 37.33 -28.43 25.45
N THR A 540 37.75 -29.17 24.42
CA THR A 540 36.95 -29.43 23.22
C THR A 540 35.88 -30.51 23.42
N LYS A 541 35.64 -30.95 24.66
CA LYS A 541 34.73 -32.07 24.98
C LYS A 541 33.28 -31.65 25.22
N ASP A 542 33.03 -30.35 25.45
CA ASP A 542 31.79 -29.85 26.03
C ASP A 542 30.95 -29.00 25.05
N PHE A 543 31.33 -28.96 23.76
CA PHE A 543 30.70 -28.15 22.71
C PHE A 543 30.20 -28.99 21.53
N SER A 544 29.10 -28.55 20.90
CA SER A 544 28.53 -29.17 19.71
C SER A 544 29.42 -28.98 18.48
N THR A 545 29.56 -30.02 17.67
CA THR A 545 30.31 -30.03 16.40
C THR A 545 29.44 -30.38 15.19
N THR A 546 28.13 -30.53 15.40
CA THR A 546 27.10 -30.80 14.37
C THR A 546 26.02 -29.73 14.29
N GLU A 547 25.79 -28.98 15.38
CA GLU A 547 24.79 -27.90 15.44
C GLU A 547 25.43 -26.56 15.83
N TYR A 548 25.07 -25.49 15.11
CA TYR A 548 25.57 -24.12 15.37
C TYR A 548 24.47 -23.16 15.84
N LEU A 549 24.85 -22.15 16.63
CA LEU A 549 23.95 -21.07 17.05
C LEU A 549 23.71 -20.11 15.86
N PRO A 550 22.46 -19.89 15.40
CA PRO A 550 22.21 -19.04 14.24
C PRO A 550 22.38 -17.54 14.54
N CYS A 551 21.99 -17.12 15.74
CA CYS A 551 22.06 -15.76 16.27
C CYS A 551 23.36 -15.51 17.07
N MET A 552 23.45 -14.36 17.74
CA MET A 552 24.57 -14.07 18.64
C MET A 552 24.41 -14.72 20.01
N LEU A 553 25.55 -15.08 20.62
CA LEU A 553 25.59 -15.73 21.93
C LEU A 553 25.20 -14.77 23.07
N HIS A 554 24.26 -15.21 23.91
CA HIS A 554 23.77 -14.48 25.06
C HIS A 554 23.49 -15.39 26.26
N VAL A 555 23.26 -14.82 27.44
CA VAL A 555 23.04 -15.55 28.71
C VAL A 555 21.91 -16.60 28.68
N ASN A 556 20.95 -16.47 27.76
CA ASN A 556 19.84 -17.42 27.59
C ASN A 556 20.12 -18.53 26.54
N SER A 557 21.26 -18.51 25.83
CA SER A 557 21.56 -19.47 24.76
C SER A 557 21.84 -20.88 25.34
N PRO A 558 21.59 -21.97 24.59
CA PRO A 558 21.88 -23.32 25.09
C PRO A 558 23.37 -23.54 25.35
N SER A 559 23.69 -24.14 26.50
CA SER A 559 25.05 -24.52 26.86
C SER A 559 25.66 -25.46 25.83
N GLY A 560 26.91 -25.21 25.44
CA GLY A 560 27.65 -26.02 24.46
C GLY A 560 27.41 -25.67 22.98
N ILE A 561 26.49 -24.77 22.64
CA ILE A 561 26.25 -24.36 21.24
C ILE A 561 26.90 -22.98 20.98
N LEU A 562 27.66 -22.86 19.89
CA LEU A 562 28.46 -21.67 19.54
C LEU A 562 28.06 -21.09 18.17
N PRO A 563 28.25 -19.78 17.93
CA PRO A 563 27.95 -19.14 16.65
C PRO A 563 28.99 -19.47 15.57
N ARG A 564 28.61 -19.38 14.29
CA ARG A 564 29.51 -19.67 13.15
C ARG A 564 30.65 -18.66 12.96
N TYR A 565 30.45 -17.42 13.42
CA TYR A 565 31.42 -16.33 13.32
C TYR A 565 31.41 -15.52 14.63
N SER A 566 32.51 -14.81 14.90
CA SER A 566 32.57 -13.90 16.05
C SER A 566 32.10 -12.51 15.67
N SER A 567 31.05 -12.01 16.35
CA SER A 567 30.66 -10.60 16.31
C SER A 567 31.58 -9.69 17.14
N TRP A 568 32.48 -10.28 17.94
CA TRP A 568 33.48 -9.61 18.77
C TRP A 568 34.87 -9.72 18.13
N SER A 569 35.76 -8.78 18.41
CA SER A 569 37.18 -8.88 18.06
C SER A 569 38.04 -8.23 19.15
N LEU A 570 39.19 -8.81 19.49
CA LEU A 570 40.09 -8.32 20.53
C LEU A 570 41.53 -8.42 20.00
N VAL A 571 42.14 -7.26 19.78
CA VAL A 571 43.45 -7.11 19.15
C VAL A 571 44.44 -6.43 20.09
N CYS A 572 45.68 -6.92 20.11
CA CYS A 572 46.81 -6.22 20.72
C CYS A 572 47.50 -5.35 19.66
N LEU A 573 47.52 -4.03 19.87
CA LEU A 573 48.25 -3.07 19.05
C LEU A 573 49.78 -3.18 19.22
N GLY A 574 50.25 -3.70 20.36
CA GLY A 574 51.66 -3.82 20.73
C GLY A 574 51.94 -3.36 22.16
N SER A 575 53.13 -2.80 22.39
CA SER A 575 53.56 -2.24 23.68
C SER A 575 52.61 -1.17 24.23
N SER A 576 52.46 -1.09 25.55
CA SER A 576 51.73 -0.01 26.24
C SER A 576 52.33 1.38 25.99
N SER A 577 53.60 1.46 25.57
CA SER A 577 54.25 2.71 25.15
C SER A 577 53.71 3.30 23.84
N LEU A 578 52.82 2.59 23.12
CA LEU A 578 52.10 3.14 21.97
C LEU A 578 51.06 4.21 22.37
N TYR A 579 50.64 4.26 23.65
CA TYR A 579 49.81 5.33 24.18
C TYR A 579 50.63 6.31 25.01
N SER A 580 50.45 7.62 24.76
CA SER A 580 51.02 8.69 25.56
C SER A 580 49.91 9.60 26.08
N HIS A 581 49.79 9.71 27.40
CA HIS A 581 48.78 10.53 28.08
C HIS A 581 48.86 12.03 27.75
N ASN A 582 49.99 12.52 27.25
CA ASN A 582 50.17 13.91 26.82
C ASN A 582 49.80 14.14 25.34
N ALA A 583 49.84 13.10 24.50
CA ALA A 583 49.59 13.20 23.06
C ALA A 583 48.22 12.65 22.63
N GLY A 584 47.61 11.75 23.43
CA GLY A 584 46.39 11.06 23.08
C GLY A 584 46.58 9.98 22.01
N LEU A 585 45.56 9.76 21.19
CA LEU A 585 45.54 8.86 20.04
C LEU A 585 45.72 9.66 18.75
N SER A 586 46.95 9.79 18.28
CA SER A 586 47.29 10.47 17.03
C SER A 586 47.35 9.54 15.80
N ASP A 587 47.44 8.22 16.01
CA ASP A 587 47.54 7.20 14.96
C ASP A 587 46.17 6.68 14.46
N GLN A 588 45.07 7.34 14.83
CA GLN A 588 43.70 6.86 14.56
C GLN A 588 42.79 7.97 13.99
N PRO A 589 42.24 7.79 12.76
CA PRO A 589 41.43 8.80 12.10
C PRO A 589 40.01 8.93 12.68
N GLY A 590 39.34 10.05 12.38
CA GLY A 590 37.92 10.28 12.70
C GLY A 590 37.63 10.82 14.11
N PHE A 591 38.61 10.88 15.02
CA PHE A 591 38.41 11.44 16.35
C PHE A 591 38.05 12.93 16.33
N LEU A 592 37.03 13.32 17.10
CA LEU A 592 36.69 14.72 17.33
C LEU A 592 37.78 15.42 18.14
N ALA A 593 38.06 16.69 17.81
CA ALA A 593 39.14 17.47 18.43
C ALA A 593 39.07 17.45 19.97
N GLY A 594 40.18 17.02 20.61
CA GLY A 594 40.30 16.92 22.07
C GLY A 594 39.62 15.70 22.71
N SER A 595 39.01 14.78 21.94
CA SER A 595 38.30 13.62 22.50
C SER A 595 39.10 12.29 22.46
N GLY A 596 40.19 12.23 21.70
CA GLY A 596 41.02 11.03 21.52
C GLY A 596 42.02 10.78 22.67
N PHE A 597 41.55 10.70 23.92
CA PHE A 597 42.39 10.44 25.09
C PHE A 597 41.78 9.31 25.95
N LEU A 598 42.63 8.55 26.63
CA LEU A 598 42.21 7.47 27.55
C LEU A 598 42.24 7.97 28.99
N LEU A 599 41.25 7.55 29.79
CA LEU A 599 41.13 7.90 31.20
C LEU A 599 42.12 7.07 32.05
N PRO A 600 42.83 7.66 33.03
CA PRO A 600 43.61 6.90 34.00
C PRO A 600 42.71 6.14 34.97
N TRP A 601 43.11 4.92 35.33
CA TRP A 601 42.63 4.16 36.48
C TRP A 601 43.80 3.98 37.44
N ASP A 602 43.78 4.71 38.56
CA ASP A 602 44.71 4.50 39.67
C ASP A 602 44.21 3.34 40.55
N ILE A 603 45.01 2.28 40.67
CA ILE A 603 44.68 1.09 41.48
C ILE A 603 45.75 0.91 42.56
N PRO A 604 45.40 0.90 43.86
CA PRO A 604 46.32 0.53 44.92
C PRO A 604 46.61 -0.98 44.87
N VAL A 605 47.88 -1.35 44.93
CA VAL A 605 48.37 -2.74 44.98
C VAL A 605 49.13 -2.97 46.29
N ARG A 606 48.88 -4.11 46.94
CA ARG A 606 49.44 -4.42 48.26
C ARG A 606 50.53 -5.49 48.18
N LEU A 607 51.77 -5.10 48.50
CA LEU A 607 52.85 -6.05 48.72
C LEU A 607 52.65 -6.78 50.05
N GLN A 608 52.35 -8.08 50.00
CA GLN A 608 52.47 -8.95 51.16
C GLN A 608 53.95 -9.24 51.43
N HIS A 609 54.42 -9.01 52.66
CA HIS A 609 55.78 -9.32 53.07
C HIS A 609 55.84 -10.74 53.64
N ASN A 610 56.66 -11.60 53.02
CA ASN A 610 56.82 -12.99 53.43
C ASN A 610 57.95 -13.09 54.47
N GLU A 611 57.61 -13.08 55.76
CA GLU A 611 58.60 -13.20 56.85
C GLU A 611 59.07 -14.66 57.05
N SER A 612 60.24 -14.99 56.54
CA SER A 612 60.95 -16.24 56.85
C SER A 612 62.07 -16.01 57.87
N ASN A 613 62.04 -16.76 58.98
CA ASN A 613 63.02 -16.68 60.06
C ASN A 613 64.41 -17.21 59.65
N GLY A 614 65.49 -16.62 60.17
CA GLY A 614 66.62 -17.43 60.65
C GLY A 614 68.05 -16.98 60.36
N LEU A 615 68.62 -16.21 61.30
CA LEU A 615 70.02 -16.28 61.78
C LEU A 615 71.19 -15.80 60.87
N ASP A 616 72.29 -15.51 61.58
CA ASP A 616 73.63 -15.03 61.18
C ASP A 616 73.76 -13.73 60.33
N GLY A 617 74.70 -12.81 60.61
CA GLY A 617 75.49 -12.61 61.84
C GLY A 617 76.94 -12.16 61.66
N ARG A 618 77.21 -10.83 61.64
CA ARG A 618 78.40 -10.16 62.25
C ARG A 618 78.51 -8.65 61.95
N ARG A 619 78.47 -7.85 63.03
CA ARG A 619 79.31 -6.68 63.37
C ARG A 619 79.68 -5.59 62.34
N ALA A 620 79.41 -4.35 62.78
CA ALA A 620 80.15 -3.10 62.52
C ALA A 620 79.94 -2.39 61.16
N HIS A 621 80.18 -1.07 61.03
CA HIS A 621 80.78 -0.11 61.96
C HIS A 621 79.97 1.21 62.07
N ASN A 622 80.16 1.98 63.15
CA ASN A 622 79.59 3.32 63.29
C ASN A 622 80.21 4.32 62.30
N LEU A 623 79.39 5.17 61.69
CA LEU A 623 79.57 6.62 61.68
C LEU A 623 78.19 7.28 61.51
N GLY A 624 77.93 8.43 62.16
CA GLY A 624 76.58 9.00 62.19
C GLY A 624 76.56 10.52 62.13
N TYR A 625 75.38 11.08 61.87
CA TYR A 625 75.07 12.47 62.19
C TYR A 625 73.62 12.62 62.67
N SER A 626 73.36 13.62 63.52
CA SER A 626 72.08 13.80 64.19
C SER A 626 71.12 14.67 63.38
N GLY A 627 69.83 14.28 63.30
CA GLY A 627 68.86 14.85 62.35
C GLY A 627 67.39 14.80 62.76
N LYS A 628 67.08 15.02 64.05
CA LYS A 628 65.73 15.30 64.63
C LYS A 628 64.51 14.75 63.84
N GLY A 629 64.13 13.51 64.14
CA GLY A 629 63.11 12.80 63.37
C GLY A 629 61.66 13.29 63.51
N LYS A 630 60.82 12.76 62.61
CA LYS A 630 59.35 12.74 62.70
C LYS A 630 58.94 11.27 62.73
N ARG A 631 58.05 10.87 63.64
CA ARG A 631 57.66 9.45 63.82
C ARG A 631 56.98 8.91 62.55
N VAL A 632 57.66 8.04 61.82
CA VAL A 632 57.02 7.17 60.83
C VAL A 632 56.22 6.13 61.61
N LYS A 633 54.90 6.10 61.43
CA LYS A 633 54.10 4.90 61.77
C LYS A 633 54.44 3.83 60.75
N GLN A 634 54.65 2.60 61.18
CA GLN A 634 54.57 1.46 60.27
C GLN A 634 53.17 1.46 59.63
N GLY A 635 53.16 1.51 58.31
CA GLY A 635 51.99 1.37 57.44
C GLY A 635 52.40 0.52 56.24
N GLN A 636 51.47 -0.24 55.70
CA GLN A 636 51.74 -1.17 54.60
C GLN A 636 52.24 -0.40 53.37
N HIS A 637 53.22 -0.96 52.65
CA HIS A 637 53.69 -0.42 51.37
C HIS A 637 52.68 -0.73 50.26
N GLU A 638 51.58 0.02 50.28
CA GLU A 638 50.59 0.10 49.21
C GLU A 638 51.11 1.09 48.14
N PHE A 639 51.20 0.65 46.88
CA PHE A 639 51.67 1.48 45.78
C PHE A 639 50.63 1.53 44.66
N THR A 640 50.46 2.68 44.00
CA THR A 640 49.45 2.83 42.95
C THR A 640 49.99 2.50 41.57
N VAL A 641 49.20 1.74 40.82
CA VAL A 641 49.47 1.33 39.44
C VAL A 641 48.45 1.99 38.52
N LYS A 642 48.89 2.50 37.37
CA LYS A 642 48.03 3.15 36.37
C LYS A 642 47.74 2.25 35.19
N ILE A 643 46.45 1.96 35.00
CA ILE A 643 45.88 1.43 33.75
C ILE A 643 45.28 2.63 32.99
N PHE A 644 45.20 2.58 31.66
CA PHE A 644 44.39 3.55 30.91
C PHE A 644 43.25 2.86 30.17
N ILE A 645 42.04 3.42 30.27
CA ILE A 645 40.82 2.89 29.66
C ILE A 645 40.12 3.97 28.82
N GLY A 646 39.66 3.62 27.62
CA GLY A 646 38.84 4.48 26.78
C GLY A 646 37.62 3.74 26.23
N VAL A 647 36.44 4.35 26.36
CA VAL A 647 35.18 3.87 25.81
C VAL A 647 34.84 4.73 24.60
N GLU A 648 34.90 4.15 23.41
CA GLU A 648 34.83 4.87 22.15
C GLU A 648 33.49 4.67 21.45
N TYR A 649 32.84 5.79 21.10
CA TYR A 649 31.64 5.83 20.27
C TYR A 649 31.98 6.22 18.84
N GLU A 650 31.34 5.58 17.87
CA GLU A 650 31.45 5.84 16.42
C GLU A 650 30.05 6.17 15.87
N CYS A 651 29.93 7.22 15.06
CA CYS A 651 28.66 7.57 14.39
C CYS A 651 28.66 7.19 12.90
N PRO A 652 27.50 7.10 12.22
CA PRO A 652 27.39 6.71 10.81
C PRO A 652 28.23 7.53 9.79
N ARG A 653 28.70 8.73 10.18
CA ARG A 653 29.62 9.58 9.41
C ARG A 653 31.12 9.34 9.72
N GLY A 654 31.47 8.33 10.51
CA GLY A 654 32.84 8.02 10.92
C GLY A 654 33.43 8.96 11.98
N HIS A 655 32.64 9.85 12.61
CA HIS A 655 33.14 10.64 13.74
C HIS A 655 33.24 9.76 14.99
N ARG A 656 34.37 9.86 15.69
CA ARG A 656 34.70 9.06 16.88
C ARG A 656 34.97 9.96 18.09
N PHE A 657 34.63 9.48 19.29
CA PHE A 657 34.94 10.19 20.54
C PHE A 657 34.95 9.24 21.74
N MET A 658 35.74 9.56 22.76
CA MET A 658 35.75 8.83 24.03
C MET A 658 34.70 9.36 25.01
N SER A 659 34.24 8.51 25.93
CA SER A 659 33.51 8.90 27.15
C SER A 659 34.47 9.38 28.24
N SER A 660 34.09 10.40 29.03
CA SER A 660 34.76 10.71 30.31
C SER A 660 34.03 10.17 31.55
N SER A 661 32.73 9.96 31.41
CA SER A 661 31.90 9.18 32.33
C SER A 661 30.76 8.54 31.52
N PRO A 662 29.94 7.65 32.12
CA PRO A 662 28.66 7.27 31.53
C PRO A 662 27.85 8.49 31.10
N GLY A 663 27.32 8.49 29.88
CA GLY A 663 26.54 9.61 29.33
C GLY A 663 27.31 10.86 28.89
N ARG A 664 28.65 10.93 29.05
CA ARG A 664 29.41 12.17 28.90
C ARG A 664 30.62 12.04 27.99
N ILE A 665 30.69 12.91 26.98
CA ILE A 665 31.77 12.97 25.98
C ILE A 665 33.02 13.61 26.59
N LEU A 666 34.17 12.95 26.42
CA LEU A 666 35.48 13.46 26.83
C LEU A 666 35.90 14.65 25.99
N LYS A 667 36.37 15.70 26.67
CA LYS A 667 37.10 16.82 26.09
C LYS A 667 38.31 17.09 26.99
N ALA A 668 39.48 16.65 26.55
CA ALA A 668 40.74 17.01 27.19
C ALA A 668 40.92 18.54 27.17
N THR A 669 41.60 19.06 28.18
CA THR A 669 42.00 20.48 28.20
C THR A 669 43.03 20.77 27.10
N GLY A 670 43.24 22.04 26.75
CA GLY A 670 44.16 22.46 25.68
C GLY A 670 45.65 22.08 25.89
N ALA A 671 46.00 21.51 27.04
CA ALA A 671 47.33 20.96 27.35
C ALA A 671 47.33 19.41 27.40
N GLY A 672 46.34 18.74 26.78
CA GLY A 672 46.17 17.28 26.80
C GLY A 672 45.68 16.69 28.12
N LEU A 673 45.69 17.46 29.22
CA LEU A 673 45.35 16.94 30.54
C LEU A 673 43.87 16.51 30.64
N VAL A 674 43.69 15.21 30.88
CA VAL A 674 42.45 14.56 31.34
C VAL A 674 42.40 14.61 32.87
N LYS A 675 41.23 14.93 33.45
CA LYS A 675 41.01 14.99 34.90
C LYS A 675 40.06 13.92 35.44
N ASP A 676 39.27 13.30 34.56
CA ASP A 676 38.28 12.28 34.91
C ASP A 676 38.94 10.90 35.08
N SER A 677 38.43 10.08 36.00
CA SER A 677 38.97 8.74 36.30
C SER A 677 38.14 7.64 35.63
N ALA A 678 38.84 6.64 35.08
CA ALA A 678 38.24 5.43 34.50
C ALA A 678 37.37 4.64 35.49
N GLN A 679 37.56 4.83 36.80
CA GLN A 679 36.74 4.21 37.84
C GLN A 679 35.24 4.49 37.65
N LEU A 680 34.88 5.67 37.14
CA LEU A 680 33.48 6.02 36.85
C LEU A 680 32.86 5.16 35.74
N ILE A 681 33.69 4.57 34.88
CA ILE A 681 33.29 3.72 33.75
C ILE A 681 33.34 2.24 34.14
N THR A 682 34.31 1.79 34.95
CA THR A 682 34.40 0.37 35.33
C THR A 682 33.37 -0.05 36.39
N GLN A 683 32.92 0.88 37.23
CA GLN A 683 31.99 0.62 38.34
C GLN A 683 30.50 0.87 38.03
N ASN A 684 30.17 1.47 36.88
CA ASN A 684 28.81 1.82 36.48
C ASN A 684 28.46 1.25 35.10
N ASP A 685 27.17 1.10 34.82
CA ASP A 685 26.70 0.72 33.49
C ASP A 685 26.88 1.90 32.52
N VAL A 686 27.36 1.61 31.31
CA VAL A 686 27.80 2.60 30.32
C VAL A 686 26.83 2.55 29.13
N PRO A 687 26.19 3.66 28.73
CA PRO A 687 25.26 3.65 27.61
C PRO A 687 25.87 3.12 26.30
N LEU A 688 25.14 2.28 25.58
CA LEU A 688 25.53 1.77 24.26
C LEU A 688 25.41 2.84 23.16
N TYR A 689 24.57 3.87 23.38
CA TYR A 689 24.27 4.91 22.38
C TYR A 689 24.34 6.33 22.98
N LEU A 690 24.97 7.26 22.27
CA LEU A 690 25.04 8.69 22.63
C LEU A 690 24.83 9.61 21.41
N PRO A 691 24.30 10.83 21.58
CA PRO A 691 24.21 11.80 20.50
C PRO A 691 25.60 12.31 20.09
N CYS A 692 25.94 12.18 18.81
CA CYS A 692 27.19 12.65 18.22
C CYS A 692 27.18 14.18 18.01
N PRO A 693 28.16 14.94 18.55
CA PRO A 693 28.23 16.38 18.41
C PRO A 693 28.94 16.80 17.10
N CYS A 694 28.67 16.10 16.00
CA CYS A 694 29.30 16.38 14.71
C CYS A 694 28.74 17.68 14.10
N PRO A 695 29.57 18.47 13.36
CA PRO A 695 29.11 19.70 12.72
C PRO A 695 27.96 19.43 11.74
N TYR A 696 27.01 20.36 11.76
CA TYR A 696 25.60 20.14 11.42
C TYR A 696 25.15 21.06 10.29
N ASN A 697 24.58 20.47 9.23
CA ASN A 697 23.86 21.24 8.22
C ASN A 697 22.51 21.67 8.79
N ARG A 698 22.16 22.95 8.55
CA ARG A 698 21.08 23.71 9.19
C ARG A 698 19.70 23.03 9.02
N GLY A 699 19.28 22.19 9.98
CA GLY A 699 17.88 21.73 10.11
C GLY A 699 17.62 20.27 10.49
N GLY A 700 18.62 19.39 10.50
CA GLY A 700 18.43 17.95 10.78
C GLY A 700 18.19 17.56 12.25
N LYS A 701 18.30 16.27 12.56
CA LYS A 701 18.50 15.75 13.93
C LYS A 701 19.98 15.41 14.12
N ALA A 702 20.50 15.50 15.35
CA ALA A 702 21.84 15.00 15.64
C ALA A 702 21.93 13.49 15.36
N LEU A 703 23.07 13.01 14.86
CA LEU A 703 23.26 11.57 14.63
C LEU A 703 23.52 10.85 15.95
N ILE A 704 23.11 9.59 16.04
CA ILE A 704 23.46 8.72 17.17
C ILE A 704 24.79 8.05 16.86
N ALA A 705 25.68 8.01 17.85
CA ALA A 705 26.89 7.22 17.86
C ALA A 705 26.70 6.00 18.77
N GLN A 706 27.25 4.87 18.37
CA GLN A 706 27.23 3.61 19.11
C GLN A 706 28.60 3.34 19.73
N LEU A 707 28.64 2.79 20.93
CA LEU A 707 29.87 2.30 21.55
C LEU A 707 30.42 1.13 20.72
N MET A 708 31.53 1.37 20.03
CA MET A 708 32.12 0.42 19.09
C MET A 708 33.46 -0.15 19.56
N ARG A 709 34.23 0.55 20.41
CA ARG A 709 35.53 0.06 20.90
C ARG A 709 35.77 0.36 22.39
N LEU A 710 36.49 -0.56 23.05
CA LEU A 710 37.02 -0.43 24.39
C LEU A 710 38.55 -0.60 24.32
N HIS A 711 39.26 0.45 24.72
CA HIS A 711 40.71 0.58 24.67
C HIS A 711 41.27 0.33 26.07
N VAL A 712 42.24 -0.58 26.22
CA VAL A 712 42.85 -0.92 27.52
C VAL A 712 44.37 -0.97 27.38
N VAL A 713 45.07 -0.09 28.11
CA VAL A 713 46.53 -0.05 28.18
C VAL A 713 46.97 -0.63 29.52
N THR A 714 47.60 -1.79 29.51
CA THR A 714 48.01 -2.51 30.72
C THR A 714 49.34 -2.00 31.28
N PRO A 715 49.53 -2.06 32.62
CA PRO A 715 50.69 -1.47 33.28
C PRO A 715 51.94 -2.33 33.10
N LYS A 716 53.10 -1.75 33.46
CA LYS A 716 54.37 -2.50 33.57
C LYS A 716 54.53 -3.29 34.88
N ALA A 717 53.67 -3.05 35.86
CA ALA A 717 53.63 -3.81 37.10
C ALA A 717 52.98 -5.18 36.90
N ALA A 718 53.32 -6.16 37.75
CA ALA A 718 52.76 -7.50 37.74
C ALA A 718 51.31 -7.50 38.31
N VAL A 719 50.37 -7.05 37.48
CA VAL A 719 48.94 -6.90 37.80
C VAL A 719 48.13 -7.49 36.66
N HIS A 720 47.25 -8.43 36.95
CA HIS A 720 46.44 -9.09 35.93
C HIS A 720 45.17 -8.30 35.65
N VAL A 721 45.12 -7.66 34.48
CA VAL A 721 43.97 -6.92 33.96
C VAL A 721 43.10 -7.89 33.17
N THR A 722 41.79 -7.89 33.41
CA THR A 722 40.83 -8.79 32.74
C THR A 722 39.72 -8.03 32.03
N ILE A 723 39.12 -8.63 30.99
CA ILE A 723 37.91 -8.12 30.33
C ILE A 723 36.81 -9.21 30.29
N ASP A 724 35.61 -8.88 30.75
CA ASP A 724 34.38 -9.70 30.66
C ASP A 724 33.20 -8.81 30.21
N PRO A 725 33.09 -8.51 28.90
CA PRO A 725 32.17 -7.51 28.40
C PRO A 725 30.77 -8.11 28.18
N LYS A 726 29.77 -7.51 28.83
CA LYS A 726 28.36 -7.93 28.76
C LYS A 726 27.51 -6.77 28.30
N VAL A 727 26.76 -6.93 27.20
CA VAL A 727 25.99 -5.84 26.58
C VAL A 727 24.51 -6.20 26.52
N ARG A 728 23.66 -5.29 26.99
CA ARG A 728 22.20 -5.37 26.83
C ARG A 728 21.75 -4.23 25.88
N PRO A 729 21.52 -4.50 24.60
CA PRO A 729 21.34 -3.45 23.58
C PRO A 729 20.00 -2.70 23.63
N ALA A 730 19.00 -3.23 24.32
CA ALA A 730 17.70 -2.60 24.56
C ALA A 730 17.27 -2.79 26.04
N PRO A 731 16.16 -2.16 26.49
CA PRO A 731 15.64 -2.41 27.83
C PRO A 731 15.14 -3.87 27.99
N PRO A 732 15.01 -4.38 29.24
CA PRO A 732 14.37 -5.67 29.50
C PRO A 732 12.98 -5.75 28.82
N PRO A 733 12.62 -6.86 28.16
CA PRO A 733 13.15 -8.22 28.33
C PRO A 733 14.40 -8.59 27.49
N CYS A 734 15.07 -7.64 26.84
CA CYS A 734 16.32 -7.87 26.10
C CYS A 734 17.37 -8.68 26.89
N PRO A 735 17.98 -9.73 26.30
CA PRO A 735 19.01 -10.55 26.95
C PRO A 735 20.38 -9.85 26.98
N GLU A 736 21.30 -10.41 27.76
CA GLU A 736 22.69 -9.95 27.85
C GLU A 736 23.58 -10.76 26.90
N PHE A 737 24.16 -10.08 25.91
CA PHE A 737 25.09 -10.65 24.94
C PHE A 737 26.50 -10.75 25.53
N VAL A 738 27.16 -11.89 25.24
CA VAL A 738 28.42 -12.30 25.87
C VAL A 738 29.45 -12.76 24.83
N THR A 739 30.70 -12.93 25.27
CA THR A 739 31.83 -13.36 24.42
C THR A 739 32.00 -14.86 24.28
N GLY A 740 31.37 -15.65 25.16
CA GLY A 740 31.44 -17.12 25.18
C GLY A 740 32.61 -17.71 25.96
N PHE A 741 33.50 -16.89 26.52
CA PHE A 741 34.51 -17.38 27.47
C PHE A 741 33.86 -17.69 28.83
N THR A 742 34.31 -18.77 29.48
CA THR A 742 33.85 -19.16 30.83
C THR A 742 34.50 -18.32 31.94
N GLU A 743 35.65 -17.72 31.67
CA GLU A 743 36.43 -16.90 32.59
C GLU A 743 36.80 -15.56 31.94
N PRO A 744 36.98 -14.47 32.73
CA PRO A 744 37.38 -13.17 32.20
C PRO A 744 38.70 -13.20 31.42
N ILE A 745 38.73 -12.58 30.24
CA ILE A 745 39.89 -12.63 29.33
C ILE A 745 41.07 -11.87 29.95
N GLN A 746 42.11 -12.59 30.35
CA GLN A 746 43.35 -12.04 30.92
C GLN A 746 44.20 -11.36 29.84
N LEU A 747 44.53 -10.08 30.06
CA LEU A 747 45.39 -9.32 29.17
C LEU A 747 46.87 -9.47 29.57
N SER A 748 47.76 -9.48 28.58
CA SER A 748 49.21 -9.42 28.85
C SER A 748 49.61 -8.10 29.52
N PRO A 749 50.62 -8.10 30.43
CA PRO A 749 51.17 -6.86 30.97
C PRO A 749 51.87 -6.04 29.88
N SER A 750 52.19 -4.78 30.17
CA SER A 750 52.94 -3.86 29.29
C SER A 750 52.43 -3.72 27.84
N SER A 751 51.12 -3.86 27.59
CA SER A 751 50.57 -3.91 26.23
C SER A 751 49.28 -3.08 26.05
N TYR A 752 48.95 -2.76 24.81
CA TYR A 752 47.77 -1.98 24.44
C TYR A 752 46.79 -2.85 23.65
N TRP A 753 45.62 -3.10 24.24
CA TRP A 753 44.53 -3.90 23.67
C TRP A 753 43.35 -3.02 23.23
N ILE A 754 42.65 -3.45 22.19
CA ILE A 754 41.36 -2.91 21.76
C ILE A 754 40.38 -4.06 21.58
N LEU A 755 39.28 -4.04 22.34
CA LEU A 755 38.08 -4.82 22.09
C LEU A 755 37.16 -4.01 21.16
N ARG A 756 36.68 -4.63 20.09
CA ARG A 756 35.63 -4.11 19.20
C ARG A 756 34.31 -4.82 19.50
N PHE A 757 33.27 -4.03 19.77
CA PHE A 757 31.91 -4.50 20.03
C PHE A 757 31.15 -4.87 18.74
N PRO A 758 30.10 -5.71 18.83
CA PRO A 758 29.14 -5.90 17.75
C PRO A 758 28.51 -4.58 17.29
N TYR A 759 28.28 -4.47 15.98
CA TYR A 759 27.59 -3.34 15.35
C TYR A 759 26.06 -3.52 15.39
N VAL A 760 25.60 -4.75 15.18
CA VAL A 760 24.21 -5.19 15.36
C VAL A 760 24.17 -6.29 16.42
N TYR A 761 23.05 -6.43 17.13
CA TYR A 761 22.81 -7.50 18.11
C TYR A 761 21.53 -8.24 17.73
N GLU A 762 21.51 -9.56 17.82
CA GLU A 762 20.44 -10.43 17.34
C GLU A 762 20.28 -11.64 18.26
N ASP A 763 19.07 -11.87 18.79
CA ASP A 763 18.67 -13.11 19.49
C ASP A 763 17.79 -14.00 18.61
N GLU A 764 17.19 -15.07 19.15
CA GLU A 764 16.34 -15.97 18.37
C GLU A 764 15.03 -15.34 17.85
N ASN A 765 14.67 -14.15 18.34
CA ASN A 765 13.36 -13.52 18.14
C ASN A 765 13.47 -12.25 17.29
N GLN A 766 14.51 -11.44 17.51
CA GLN A 766 14.62 -10.12 16.87
C GLN A 766 16.05 -9.57 16.75
N ILE A 767 16.21 -8.64 15.82
CA ILE A 767 17.40 -7.80 15.68
C ILE A 767 17.20 -6.50 16.47
N TYR A 768 18.14 -6.18 17.35
CA TYR A 768 18.12 -4.98 18.19
C TYR A 768 18.72 -3.78 17.45
N THR A 769 17.85 -2.91 16.94
CA THR A 769 18.24 -1.66 16.27
C THR A 769 18.52 -0.52 17.25
N HIS A 770 19.32 0.45 16.82
CA HIS A 770 19.57 1.70 17.55
C HIS A 770 18.27 2.53 17.72
N PRO A 771 18.16 3.37 18.76
CA PRO A 771 16.95 4.13 19.04
C PRO A 771 16.65 5.17 17.95
N LYS A 772 15.37 5.36 17.60
CA LYS A 772 14.93 6.38 16.63
C LYS A 772 14.87 7.81 17.21
N GLU A 773 15.07 7.95 18.54
CA GLU A 773 14.93 9.21 19.28
C GLU A 773 16.20 9.54 20.09
N ASN A 774 16.86 10.65 19.74
CA ASN A 774 18.07 11.11 20.42
C ASN A 774 17.89 11.34 21.94
N ALA A 775 16.70 11.75 22.37
CA ALA A 775 16.39 12.02 23.78
C ALA A 775 16.46 10.75 24.66
N ARG A 776 16.26 9.56 24.08
CA ARG A 776 16.28 8.26 24.76
C ARG A 776 17.56 7.47 24.49
N ALA A 777 18.49 7.95 23.66
CA ALA A 777 19.69 7.22 23.26
C ALA A 777 20.49 6.67 24.46
N ALA A 778 20.79 7.54 25.44
CA ALA A 778 21.54 7.18 26.64
C ALA A 778 20.78 6.28 27.65
N GLN A 779 19.54 5.90 27.34
CA GLN A 779 18.67 5.04 28.16
C GLN A 779 18.23 3.75 27.44
N HIS A 780 18.59 3.58 26.16
CA HIS A 780 18.10 2.48 25.34
C HIS A 780 18.86 1.18 25.62
N GLY A 781 20.19 1.19 25.59
CA GLY A 781 21.03 0.02 25.82
C GLY A 781 22.29 0.36 26.61
N TYR A 782 22.93 -0.66 27.17
CA TYR A 782 24.08 -0.52 28.08
C TYR A 782 25.13 -1.62 27.88
N LEU A 783 26.40 -1.23 27.94
CA LEU A 783 27.50 -2.09 28.38
C LEU A 783 27.46 -2.14 29.92
N LEU A 784 27.46 -3.34 30.49
CA LEU A 784 27.28 -3.54 31.93
C LEU A 784 28.61 -3.36 32.70
N LYS A 785 28.50 -2.89 33.94
CA LYS A 785 29.62 -2.72 34.89
C LYS A 785 30.37 -4.03 35.14
N GLY A 786 31.63 -3.92 35.54
CA GLY A 786 32.53 -5.08 35.70
C GLY A 786 33.19 -5.53 34.39
N THR A 787 32.90 -4.88 33.26
CA THR A 787 33.53 -5.17 31.95
C THR A 787 35.05 -5.18 32.00
N CYS A 788 35.70 -4.36 32.84
CA CYS A 788 37.13 -4.44 33.11
C CYS A 788 37.37 -4.78 34.59
N GLY A 789 38.18 -5.81 34.84
CA GLY A 789 38.59 -6.25 36.18
C GLY A 789 40.10 -6.17 36.40
N VAL A 790 40.52 -6.30 37.65
CA VAL A 790 41.90 -6.50 38.06
C VAL A 790 41.95 -7.57 39.16
N MET A 791 42.93 -8.47 39.05
CA MET A 791 43.22 -9.50 40.04
C MET A 791 44.64 -9.28 40.59
N GLU A 792 44.76 -9.23 41.92
CA GLU A 792 46.07 -9.31 42.61
C GLU A 792 46.57 -10.76 42.59
N PHE A 793 47.88 -10.96 42.81
CA PHE A 793 48.47 -12.29 42.96
C PHE A 793 47.90 -13.02 44.19
N ALA A 794 47.09 -14.05 43.94
CA ALA A 794 47.03 -15.21 44.81
C ALA A 794 48.12 -16.16 44.35
N ASN A 795 49.08 -16.49 45.22
CA ASN A 795 50.04 -17.55 44.94
C ASN A 795 49.36 -18.92 45.13
N GLU A 796 49.61 -19.83 44.18
CA GLU A 796 49.64 -21.27 44.46
C GLU A 796 51.01 -21.65 45.07
#